data_AF-A0A7V4XCR6-F1
#
_entry.id   AF-A0A7V4XCR6-F1
#
_cell.length_a   1.000
_cell.length_b   1.000
_cell.length_c   1.000
_cell.angle_alpha   90.00
_cell.angle_beta   90.00
_cell.angle_gamma   90.00
#
_symmetry.space_group_name_H-M   'P 1'
#
loop_
_entity.id
_entity.type
_entity.pdbx_description
1 polymer ?
#
loop_
_entity_poly.entity_id
_entity_poly.type
_entity_poly.pdbx_seq_one_letter_code
_entity_poly.pdbx_strand_id
1 'polypeptide(L)'
;MSRLRLIILIFALVLTASTAAPAAALDMRGDTIYMIMVDRFFDGDPANNTVINPYQYSPDHSEWGKYFGGDIAGITQKLDYLKTIGATALWLTPLYQNAPFQLGSGAPYHGYDMNDVFRVEPHFGNWTTFDTLTDAMHSRGMKVILDVNVNNASVTSCGSLCKVYRDGVLKGDYFRDFNNWFHHYGTLPDDKWEDQWWVLNGDIFGLADLNQDNPDVRRYFLTGISRWMYHGVDGFRVDAAKHAPLDWMRQFSDEMNRFAGWLGRPGTYSFGEYYGGGAYNGASVDWSHQANMALFDFSLASDIRDVELENISFWQLWNNISYRQSAYGTDGQGGPNSNWQVIWFDSQDWQRLITVLLQKYGGNELAAKNRVDQAIVLTETLPGIPCIYYGTEQYLHNDSPGTGGVSGADPYNRPMMTSWDTTTNATRTLAALSGIRKANPALQYGDIQQRYVTSSLFVYSRQWDTSAVVVALNNSGVAQDVDVSSLPLPDGSYEDMLHRGTWINLAGGRAHLHLDPTSSIVLVRGATSLSAITPAHAQPAYIATSATLRPMDATPLAIDGRNIPSDFAGHLTATQDNFTWFGDAGHPSGGSEMDQLFVNNDASSLQIGITGNLENNRNSWLVFLQTAPEGTSTLTATAGPPSGIVGSMRGTMMDDGFAPDWLLMMNADGTKLYVDLVDLVNNTTRYLGSVTINSGNGILSGGINPSGAQVAFDNTNIAGVTSDPSRSASQNQADAATATTGAEIVLPFSDIQLAAGKVRVFAMIVGSGAYISNQALPGFGGRFYNLGTPPVDFDRIPTTQYAEVALGGLSFAPQDSVVAAKSKPVGSAVSLSSQVVVGSYPAFSCYYIESTDRISGIRVRDTSGSLPSPGKVVDIQGFLTTDSGERVINASSTIIRNMASIPRSLGTSNLNINECIGVLVTAWGKVTDKGTDELGNDFFYIDDGSGIWDGSYNGSGGKRLGVRVVTSYSYPNTGTFLRVTGVSGVQMINGTPQRRILPRSAMDVRTVAQ
;
A
#
# COMPACT_ATOMS: atom_id res chain seq x y z
N MET A 1 -12.54 56.02 -15.22
CA MET A 1 -11.54 55.80 -14.14
C MET A 1 -11.86 54.66 -13.17
N SER A 2 -13.04 54.00 -13.24
CA SER A 2 -13.39 52.88 -12.34
C SER A 2 -13.03 51.48 -12.84
N ARG A 3 -12.76 51.29 -14.15
CA ARG A 3 -12.34 49.99 -14.71
C ARG A 3 -10.84 49.68 -14.57
N LEU A 4 -10.01 50.70 -14.32
CA LEU A 4 -8.56 50.54 -14.13
C LEU A 4 -8.20 50.14 -12.68
N ARG A 5 -9.05 50.45 -11.70
CA ARG A 5 -8.85 50.07 -10.29
C ARG A 5 -9.24 48.62 -9.98
N LEU A 6 -10.15 48.04 -10.75
CA LEU A 6 -10.56 46.64 -10.57
C LEU A 6 -9.53 45.65 -11.14
N ILE A 7 -8.82 46.02 -12.21
CA ILE A 7 -7.73 45.21 -12.79
C ILE A 7 -6.48 45.23 -11.89
N ILE A 8 -6.19 46.36 -11.23
CA ILE A 8 -5.06 46.48 -10.30
C ILE A 8 -5.35 45.75 -8.97
N LEU A 9 -6.60 45.68 -8.49
CA LEU A 9 -6.92 44.88 -7.30
C LEU A 9 -6.95 43.37 -7.55
N ILE A 10 -7.33 42.92 -8.75
CA ILE A 10 -7.29 41.49 -9.12
C ILE A 10 -5.84 41.04 -9.38
N PHE A 11 -4.97 41.92 -9.89
CA PHE A 11 -3.53 41.63 -9.96
C PHE A 11 -2.84 41.67 -8.58
N ALA A 12 -3.30 42.52 -7.65
CA ALA A 12 -2.74 42.58 -6.30
C ALA A 12 -3.18 41.43 -5.38
N LEU A 13 -4.38 40.86 -5.55
CA LEU A 13 -4.83 39.70 -4.76
C LEU A 13 -4.27 38.35 -5.24
N VAL A 14 -3.75 38.27 -6.46
CA VAL A 14 -2.99 37.09 -6.96
C VAL A 14 -1.52 37.14 -6.52
N LEU A 15 -1.05 38.27 -5.99
CA LEU A 15 0.32 38.46 -5.49
C LEU A 15 0.47 38.34 -3.97
N THR A 16 -0.60 37.96 -3.26
CA THR A 16 -0.49 37.36 -1.93
C THR A 16 -0.96 35.91 -1.97
N ALA A 17 -0.47 35.15 -2.96
CA ALA A 17 -0.19 33.76 -2.65
C ALA A 17 0.74 33.81 -1.43
N SER A 18 0.28 33.25 -0.31
CA SER A 18 1.18 32.88 0.76
C SER A 18 2.45 32.34 0.12
N THR A 19 3.61 32.86 0.50
CA THR A 19 4.87 32.15 0.32
C THR A 19 4.74 30.86 1.13
N ALA A 20 4.01 29.89 0.58
CA ALA A 20 4.12 28.52 0.99
C ALA A 20 5.60 28.22 0.85
N ALA A 21 6.22 27.75 1.92
CA ALA A 21 7.56 27.21 1.82
C ALA A 21 7.60 26.29 0.58
N PRO A 22 8.65 26.34 -0.25
CA PRO A 22 8.76 25.42 -1.38
C PRO A 22 8.47 24.01 -0.86
N ALA A 23 7.56 23.29 -1.54
CA ALA A 23 7.26 21.92 -1.18
C ALA A 23 8.58 21.17 -1.06
N ALA A 24 8.83 20.52 0.08
CA ALA A 24 10.04 19.70 0.23
C ALA A 24 10.03 18.64 -0.88
N ALA A 25 11.17 18.48 -1.57
CA ALA A 25 11.33 17.46 -2.61
C ALA A 25 10.95 16.07 -2.07
N LEU A 26 10.45 15.20 -2.94
CA LEU A 26 10.14 13.82 -2.57
C LEU A 26 11.43 13.12 -2.13
N ASP A 27 11.45 12.63 -0.88
CA ASP A 27 12.60 11.90 -0.37
C ASP A 27 12.55 10.45 -0.87
N MET A 28 13.52 10.09 -1.71
CA MET A 28 13.67 8.75 -2.28
C MET A 28 14.82 7.94 -1.68
N ARG A 29 15.51 8.46 -0.65
CA ARG A 29 16.71 7.83 -0.07
C ARG A 29 16.47 6.45 0.55
N GLY A 30 15.23 6.17 0.95
CA GLY A 30 14.77 4.87 1.41
C GLY A 30 14.18 3.97 0.32
N ASP A 31 14.15 4.39 -0.94
CA ASP A 31 13.62 3.59 -2.04
C ASP A 31 14.74 2.88 -2.83
N THR A 32 14.35 1.80 -3.48
CA THR A 32 15.09 1.07 -4.50
C THR A 32 14.35 1.23 -5.81
N ILE A 33 15.01 1.89 -6.76
CA ILE A 33 14.51 2.11 -8.12
C ILE A 33 14.76 0.84 -8.93
N TYR A 34 13.74 0.35 -9.60
CA TYR A 34 13.86 -0.74 -10.56
C TYR A 34 13.56 -0.19 -11.97
N MET A 35 14.58 -0.17 -12.82
CA MET A 35 14.48 0.38 -14.17
C MET A 35 13.96 -0.67 -15.15
N ILE A 36 12.84 -0.35 -15.81
CA ILE A 36 12.15 -1.23 -16.75
C ILE A 36 12.22 -0.64 -18.16
N MET A 37 12.79 -1.43 -19.08
CA MET A 37 12.60 -1.27 -20.51
C MET A 37 11.25 -1.85 -20.90
N VAL A 38 10.24 -1.00 -21.08
CA VAL A 38 8.82 -1.41 -21.13
C VAL A 38 8.57 -2.50 -22.18
N ASP A 39 9.02 -2.27 -23.42
CA ASP A 39 8.91 -3.22 -24.55
C ASP A 39 9.58 -4.59 -24.30
N ARG A 40 10.53 -4.65 -23.38
CA ARG A 40 11.38 -5.84 -23.16
C ARG A 40 11.06 -6.57 -21.87
N PHE A 41 9.99 -6.18 -21.17
CA PHE A 41 9.68 -6.70 -19.84
C PHE A 41 8.62 -7.80 -19.85
N PHE A 42 7.38 -7.49 -20.22
CA PHE A 42 6.31 -8.49 -20.26
C PHE A 42 5.18 -8.01 -21.17
N ASP A 43 4.76 -8.87 -22.11
CA ASP A 43 3.61 -8.63 -22.98
C ASP A 43 2.33 -9.01 -22.21
N GLY A 44 1.60 -7.99 -21.76
CA GLY A 44 0.36 -8.15 -21.00
C GLY A 44 -0.92 -8.02 -21.84
N ASP A 45 -0.84 -7.38 -23.01
CA ASP A 45 -1.93 -7.21 -23.97
C ASP A 45 -1.44 -7.35 -25.42
N PRO A 46 -1.38 -8.59 -25.95
CA PRO A 46 -0.92 -8.84 -27.31
C PRO A 46 -1.73 -8.15 -28.42
N ALA A 47 -2.90 -7.59 -28.10
CA ALA A 47 -3.74 -6.86 -29.05
C ALA A 47 -3.11 -5.52 -29.48
N ASN A 48 -2.18 -4.97 -28.70
CA ASN A 48 -1.53 -3.69 -29.00
C ASN A 48 -0.20 -3.86 -29.79
N ASN A 49 0.34 -5.07 -29.94
CA ASN A 49 1.64 -5.35 -30.55
C ASN A 49 1.79 -4.88 -32.01
N THR A 50 0.67 -4.73 -32.75
CA THR A 50 0.69 -4.40 -34.19
C THR A 50 -0.15 -3.17 -34.54
N VAL A 51 -0.48 -2.33 -33.55
CA VAL A 51 -1.51 -1.27 -33.65
C VAL A 51 -1.19 -0.12 -34.62
N ILE A 52 0.11 0.17 -34.86
CA ILE A 52 0.53 1.19 -35.84
C ILE A 52 0.96 0.52 -37.16
N ASN A 53 1.93 -0.39 -37.08
CA ASN A 53 2.48 -1.06 -38.23
C ASN A 53 2.94 -2.48 -37.86
N PRO A 54 2.34 -3.54 -38.43
CA PRO A 54 2.72 -4.92 -38.09
C PRO A 54 4.17 -5.26 -38.43
N TYR A 55 4.84 -4.51 -39.32
CA TYR A 55 6.25 -4.73 -39.65
C TYR A 55 7.22 -4.23 -38.58
N GLN A 56 6.75 -3.49 -37.59
CA GLN A 56 7.56 -2.96 -36.48
C GLN A 56 7.63 -3.90 -35.27
N TYR A 57 6.95 -5.03 -35.32
CA TYR A 57 6.89 -6.03 -34.26
C TYR A 57 7.65 -7.30 -34.65
N SER A 58 8.43 -7.86 -33.72
CA SER A 58 9.18 -9.11 -33.89
C SER A 58 8.63 -10.18 -32.95
N PRO A 59 7.65 -11.00 -33.37
CA PRO A 59 7.01 -11.98 -32.49
C PRO A 59 7.94 -13.09 -31.98
N ASP A 60 9.06 -13.32 -32.66
CA ASP A 60 10.08 -14.31 -32.30
C ASP A 60 11.29 -13.71 -31.57
N HIS A 61 11.25 -12.40 -31.29
CA HIS A 61 12.31 -11.62 -30.67
C HIS A 61 13.67 -11.70 -31.40
N SER A 62 13.67 -11.96 -32.71
CA SER A 62 14.90 -12.09 -33.51
C SER A 62 15.40 -10.75 -34.08
N GLU A 63 14.50 -9.78 -34.29
CA GLU A 63 14.81 -8.46 -34.86
C GLU A 63 14.91 -7.40 -33.76
N TRP A 64 16.08 -7.28 -33.14
CA TRP A 64 16.33 -6.43 -31.95
C TRP A 64 16.05 -4.93 -32.09
N GLY A 65 15.92 -4.43 -33.31
CA GLY A 65 15.51 -3.05 -33.59
C GLY A 65 13.99 -2.84 -33.60
N LYS A 66 13.18 -3.87 -33.33
CA LYS A 66 11.71 -3.84 -33.35
C LYS A 66 11.13 -3.94 -31.94
N TYR A 67 9.81 -3.69 -31.85
CA TYR A 67 9.03 -3.97 -30.65
C TYR A 67 8.97 -5.50 -30.42
N PHE A 68 9.12 -5.92 -29.17
CA PHE A 68 8.92 -7.29 -28.70
C PHE A 68 7.57 -7.46 -27.97
N GLY A 69 6.84 -6.37 -27.72
CA GLY A 69 5.44 -6.41 -27.25
C GLY A 69 5.28 -6.20 -25.76
N GLY A 70 6.34 -5.89 -25.00
CA GLY A 70 6.20 -5.53 -23.60
C GLY A 70 5.42 -4.22 -23.41
N ASP A 71 4.55 -4.16 -22.40
CA ASP A 71 3.60 -3.06 -22.27
C ASP A 71 3.23 -2.70 -20.81
N ILE A 72 2.41 -1.65 -20.64
CA ILE A 72 1.97 -1.16 -19.32
C ILE A 72 1.10 -2.20 -18.59
N ALA A 73 0.28 -2.94 -19.33
CA ALA A 73 -0.55 -4.01 -18.77
C ALA A 73 0.33 -5.12 -18.19
N GLY A 74 1.42 -5.46 -18.88
CA GLY A 74 2.35 -6.48 -18.46
C GLY A 74 3.13 -6.09 -17.21
N ILE A 75 3.56 -4.83 -17.11
CA ILE A 75 4.14 -4.30 -15.86
C ILE A 75 3.12 -4.42 -14.71
N THR A 76 1.86 -4.03 -14.95
CA THR A 76 0.78 -4.14 -13.94
C THR A 76 0.62 -5.58 -13.44
N GLN A 77 0.65 -6.56 -14.35
CA GLN A 77 0.56 -8.00 -14.02
C GLN A 77 1.77 -8.53 -13.24
N LYS A 78 2.91 -7.81 -13.24
CA LYS A 78 4.15 -8.20 -12.59
C LYS A 78 4.47 -7.38 -11.34
N LEU A 79 3.56 -6.50 -10.89
CA LEU A 79 3.76 -5.70 -9.69
C LEU A 79 4.01 -6.53 -8.43
N ASP A 80 3.37 -7.69 -8.29
CA ASP A 80 3.58 -8.55 -7.12
C ASP A 80 4.99 -9.16 -7.11
N TYR A 81 5.52 -9.54 -8.28
CA TYR A 81 6.92 -9.94 -8.43
C TYR A 81 7.86 -8.78 -8.08
N LEU A 82 7.65 -7.60 -8.69
CA LEU A 82 8.47 -6.41 -8.47
C LEU A 82 8.50 -6.00 -6.99
N LYS A 83 7.36 -6.08 -6.31
CA LYS A 83 7.27 -5.84 -4.86
C LYS A 83 8.02 -6.90 -4.07
N THR A 84 7.90 -8.17 -4.45
CA THR A 84 8.57 -9.30 -3.77
C THR A 84 10.08 -9.20 -3.84
N ILE A 85 10.63 -8.75 -4.98
CA ILE A 85 12.08 -8.57 -5.12
C ILE A 85 12.62 -7.29 -4.44
N GLY A 86 11.75 -6.48 -3.83
CA GLY A 86 12.13 -5.31 -3.05
C GLY A 86 11.99 -3.95 -3.75
N ALA A 87 11.50 -3.91 -5.00
CA ALA A 87 11.31 -2.64 -5.69
C ALA A 87 10.27 -1.77 -4.97
N THR A 88 10.60 -0.49 -4.78
CA THR A 88 9.72 0.52 -4.16
C THR A 88 9.48 1.73 -5.06
N ALA A 89 10.24 1.85 -6.15
CA ALA A 89 9.94 2.75 -7.26
C ALA A 89 10.25 2.06 -8.59
N LEU A 90 9.47 2.32 -9.63
CA LEU A 90 9.78 1.87 -11.00
C LEU A 90 10.18 3.07 -11.85
N TRP A 91 11.35 3.01 -12.48
CA TRP A 91 11.72 3.90 -13.57
C TRP A 91 11.32 3.25 -14.88
N LEU A 92 10.37 3.85 -15.58
CA LEU A 92 9.87 3.36 -16.86
C LEU A 92 10.48 4.19 -17.99
N THR A 93 11.03 3.53 -19.01
CA THR A 93 11.42 4.19 -20.26
C THR A 93 10.26 4.99 -20.86
N PRO A 94 10.52 5.98 -21.74
CA PRO A 94 9.49 6.95 -22.06
C PRO A 94 8.22 6.30 -22.63
N LEU A 95 7.09 6.67 -22.03
CA LEU A 95 5.78 6.06 -22.33
C LEU A 95 4.95 6.86 -23.33
N TYR A 96 5.41 8.04 -23.72
CA TYR A 96 4.69 8.88 -24.66
C TYR A 96 4.85 8.42 -26.11
N GLN A 97 3.95 8.88 -26.97
CA GLN A 97 3.91 8.48 -28.37
C GLN A 97 5.22 8.81 -29.08
N ASN A 98 5.77 7.79 -29.74
CA ASN A 98 6.97 7.86 -30.54
C ASN A 98 6.67 8.02 -32.03
N ALA A 99 7.71 8.31 -32.82
CA ALA A 99 7.58 8.42 -34.25
C ALA A 99 7.07 7.10 -34.86
N PRO A 100 6.17 7.13 -35.85
CA PRO A 100 5.61 5.90 -36.42
C PRO A 100 6.63 5.06 -37.23
N PHE A 101 7.87 5.53 -37.38
CA PHE A 101 8.93 4.85 -38.13
C PHE A 101 10.32 5.37 -37.73
N GLN A 102 11.27 4.45 -37.59
CA GLN A 102 12.71 4.73 -37.51
C GLN A 102 13.35 4.27 -38.84
N LEU A 103 14.32 5.01 -39.40
CA LEU A 103 14.91 4.63 -40.68
C LEU A 103 15.44 3.18 -40.68
N GLY A 104 15.07 2.39 -41.70
CA GLY A 104 15.43 0.97 -41.84
C GLY A 104 14.24 0.03 -41.60
N SER A 105 14.49 -1.18 -41.09
CA SER A 105 13.45 -2.11 -40.60
C SER A 105 13.18 -1.98 -39.10
N GLY A 106 13.60 -0.86 -38.48
CA GLY A 106 13.53 -0.61 -37.04
C GLY A 106 12.24 0.07 -36.57
N ALA A 107 12.09 0.14 -35.24
CA ALA A 107 10.98 0.74 -34.54
C ALA A 107 11.48 1.42 -33.25
N PRO A 108 10.84 2.50 -32.79
CA PRO A 108 11.27 3.22 -31.59
C PRO A 108 10.81 2.54 -30.30
N TYR A 109 11.10 1.25 -30.18
CA TYR A 109 10.72 0.41 -29.04
C TYR A 109 11.26 0.91 -27.70
N HIS A 110 12.33 1.70 -27.75
CA HIS A 110 13.01 2.28 -26.59
C HIS A 110 12.31 3.51 -26.02
N GLY A 111 11.41 4.16 -26.78
CA GLY A 111 10.64 5.30 -26.29
C GLY A 111 11.26 6.70 -26.53
N TYR A 112 12.50 6.77 -27.02
CA TYR A 112 13.26 8.03 -27.14
C TYR A 112 13.10 8.80 -28.46
N ASP A 113 12.41 8.24 -29.47
CA ASP A 113 12.08 8.95 -30.72
C ASP A 113 10.77 9.75 -30.54
N MET A 114 10.78 10.69 -29.60
CA MET A 114 9.61 11.44 -29.15
C MET A 114 8.87 12.12 -30.30
N ASN A 115 7.54 11.96 -30.31
CA ASN A 115 6.64 12.57 -31.30
C ASN A 115 5.52 13.39 -30.67
N ASP A 116 4.87 12.89 -29.60
CA ASP A 116 3.78 13.58 -28.91
C ASP A 116 3.74 13.22 -27.41
N VAL A 117 4.21 14.14 -26.55
CA VAL A 117 4.28 13.92 -25.09
C VAL A 117 2.90 13.89 -24.42
N PHE A 118 1.83 14.24 -25.12
CA PHE A 118 0.47 14.29 -24.57
C PHE A 118 -0.32 12.99 -24.75
N ARG A 119 0.29 11.99 -25.39
CA ARG A 119 -0.34 10.72 -25.71
C ARG A 119 0.55 9.58 -25.25
N VAL A 120 -0.07 8.51 -24.76
CA VAL A 120 0.62 7.24 -24.48
C VAL A 120 0.98 6.57 -25.81
N GLU A 121 2.15 5.95 -25.88
CA GLU A 121 2.58 5.12 -27.00
C GLU A 121 1.58 3.97 -27.23
N PRO A 122 0.93 3.89 -28.40
CA PRO A 122 -0.08 2.88 -28.67
C PRO A 122 0.39 1.43 -28.48
N HIS A 123 1.66 1.11 -28.72
CA HIS A 123 2.21 -0.23 -28.47
C HIS A 123 2.36 -0.55 -26.96
N PHE A 124 2.33 0.44 -26.07
CA PHE A 124 2.41 0.23 -24.62
C PHE A 124 1.04 0.32 -23.93
N GLY A 125 0.04 0.94 -24.57
CA GLY A 125 -1.33 1.04 -24.08
C GLY A 125 -1.96 2.41 -24.29
N ASN A 126 -2.69 2.89 -23.28
CA ASN A 126 -3.42 4.16 -23.30
C ASN A 126 -3.50 4.78 -21.89
N TRP A 127 -4.18 5.93 -21.76
CA TRP A 127 -4.32 6.60 -20.46
C TRP A 127 -5.01 5.75 -19.39
N THR A 128 -6.00 4.92 -19.75
CA THR A 128 -6.66 4.02 -18.80
C THR A 128 -5.72 2.95 -18.28
N THR A 129 -4.88 2.36 -19.14
CA THR A 129 -3.90 1.37 -18.69
C THR A 129 -2.83 2.01 -17.81
N PHE A 130 -2.42 3.25 -18.12
CA PHE A 130 -1.48 4.01 -17.30
C PHE A 130 -2.06 4.39 -15.93
N ASP A 131 -3.32 4.84 -15.86
CA ASP A 131 -4.03 5.11 -14.61
C ASP A 131 -4.17 3.83 -13.77
N THR A 132 -4.44 2.69 -14.42
CA THR A 132 -4.51 1.39 -13.74
C THR A 132 -3.16 0.99 -13.13
N LEU A 133 -2.06 1.20 -13.85
CA LEU A 133 -0.72 0.92 -13.34
C LEU A 133 -0.38 1.80 -12.13
N THR A 134 -0.59 3.11 -12.25
CA THR A 134 -0.26 4.08 -11.19
C THR A 134 -1.10 3.84 -9.95
N ASP A 135 -2.42 3.63 -10.07
CA ASP A 135 -3.29 3.26 -8.95
C ASP A 135 -2.83 1.97 -8.26
N ALA A 136 -2.49 0.94 -9.04
CA ALA A 136 -2.04 -0.35 -8.50
C ALA A 136 -0.65 -0.28 -7.83
N MET A 137 0.22 0.60 -8.30
CA MET A 137 1.52 0.87 -7.69
C MET A 137 1.38 1.68 -6.40
N HIS A 138 0.60 2.76 -6.43
CA HIS A 138 0.35 3.61 -5.26
C HIS A 138 -0.37 2.84 -4.15
N SER A 139 -1.30 1.94 -4.48
CA SER A 139 -1.94 1.05 -3.49
C SER A 139 -0.96 0.08 -2.81
N ARG A 140 0.22 -0.16 -3.41
CA ARG A 140 1.32 -0.98 -2.88
C ARG A 140 2.43 -0.15 -2.22
N GLY A 141 2.23 1.17 -2.12
CA GLY A 141 3.23 2.11 -1.62
C GLY A 141 4.46 2.23 -2.54
N MET A 142 4.31 1.91 -3.82
CA MET A 142 5.36 2.04 -4.83
C MET A 142 5.22 3.34 -5.60
N LYS A 143 6.31 3.86 -6.15
CA LYS A 143 6.36 5.13 -6.88
C LYS A 143 6.64 4.94 -8.37
N VAL A 144 6.16 5.84 -9.22
CA VAL A 144 6.45 5.88 -10.66
C VAL A 144 7.42 7.01 -10.99
N ILE A 145 8.56 6.65 -11.57
CA ILE A 145 9.51 7.56 -12.19
C ILE A 145 9.35 7.43 -13.71
N LEU A 146 9.02 8.53 -14.37
CA LEU A 146 8.92 8.56 -15.83
C LEU A 146 10.23 9.08 -16.43
N ASP A 147 10.74 8.37 -17.43
CA ASP A 147 11.79 8.89 -18.29
C ASP A 147 11.26 9.99 -19.21
N VAL A 148 11.93 11.16 -19.22
CA VAL A 148 11.53 12.32 -20.00
C VAL A 148 12.68 12.81 -20.87
N ASN A 149 12.50 12.70 -22.18
CA ASN A 149 13.35 13.32 -23.19
C ASN A 149 12.84 14.73 -23.51
N VAL A 150 13.58 15.72 -23.01
CA VAL A 150 13.34 17.15 -23.22
C VAL A 150 14.35 17.78 -24.20
N ASN A 151 15.27 16.98 -24.73
CA ASN A 151 16.35 17.41 -25.60
C ASN A 151 15.94 17.41 -27.07
N ASN A 152 15.43 16.28 -27.55
CA ASN A 152 15.22 16.05 -28.99
C ASN A 152 13.88 15.40 -29.31
N ALA A 153 13.51 15.45 -30.59
CA ALA A 153 12.47 14.62 -31.17
C ALA A 153 13.10 13.39 -31.86
N SER A 154 12.43 12.84 -32.88
CA SER A 154 12.91 11.70 -33.66
C SER A 154 14.14 12.00 -34.53
N VAL A 155 14.79 10.94 -35.03
CA VAL A 155 15.96 11.01 -35.93
C VAL A 155 15.76 11.95 -37.13
N THR A 156 16.65 12.91 -37.38
CA THR A 156 16.60 13.88 -38.50
C THR A 156 16.54 13.21 -39.86
N SER A 157 17.04 11.99 -39.95
CA SER A 157 17.03 11.18 -41.16
C SER A 157 15.62 10.70 -41.54
N CYS A 158 14.61 10.86 -40.67
CA CYS A 158 13.23 10.42 -40.90
C CYS A 158 12.43 11.23 -41.94
N GLY A 159 13.05 12.23 -42.59
CA GLY A 159 12.42 13.02 -43.64
C GLY A 159 11.14 13.71 -43.16
N SER A 160 10.06 13.64 -43.94
CA SER A 160 8.79 14.33 -43.61
C SER A 160 8.07 13.84 -42.34
N LEU A 161 8.64 12.87 -41.62
CA LEU A 161 8.11 12.31 -40.38
C LEU A 161 8.70 12.95 -39.12
N CYS A 162 9.74 13.80 -39.26
CA CYS A 162 10.45 14.41 -38.13
C CYS A 162 9.65 15.58 -37.57
N LYS A 163 8.63 15.23 -36.79
CA LYS A 163 7.55 16.13 -36.40
C LYS A 163 7.23 15.97 -34.92
N VAL A 164 6.83 17.08 -34.31
CA VAL A 164 6.31 17.12 -32.95
C VAL A 164 4.85 17.53 -33.00
N TYR A 165 4.01 16.81 -32.26
CA TYR A 165 2.57 17.03 -32.18
C TYR A 165 2.14 17.28 -30.74
N ARG A 166 1.00 17.94 -30.58
CA ARG A 166 0.27 18.00 -29.31
C ARG A 166 -1.13 17.45 -29.52
N ASP A 167 -1.42 16.31 -28.91
CA ASP A 167 -2.69 15.58 -29.10
C ASP A 167 -3.02 15.41 -30.60
N GLY A 168 -2.02 15.03 -31.40
CA GLY A 168 -2.14 14.86 -32.86
C GLY A 168 -2.16 16.15 -33.70
N VAL A 169 -2.05 17.33 -33.09
CA VAL A 169 -1.95 18.62 -33.80
C VAL A 169 -0.49 19.00 -34.00
N LEU A 170 -0.06 19.16 -35.26
CA LEU A 170 1.33 19.50 -35.62
C LEU A 170 1.79 20.80 -34.94
N LYS A 171 3.01 20.77 -34.38
CA LYS A 171 3.65 21.92 -33.74
C LYS A 171 4.99 22.28 -34.37
N GLY A 172 5.86 21.30 -34.53
CA GLY A 172 7.16 21.42 -35.19
C GLY A 172 7.29 20.42 -36.32
N ASP A 173 7.91 20.84 -37.42
CA ASP A 173 8.36 19.98 -38.52
C ASP A 173 9.81 20.37 -38.78
N TYR A 174 10.77 19.47 -38.53
CA TYR A 174 12.20 19.77 -38.62
C TYR A 174 12.57 20.35 -39.99
N PHE A 175 11.99 19.85 -41.09
CA PHE A 175 12.30 20.34 -42.44
C PHE A 175 11.51 21.59 -42.85
N ARG A 176 10.42 21.89 -42.13
CA ARG A 176 9.53 23.03 -42.38
C ARG A 176 9.30 23.83 -41.10
N ASP A 177 10.39 24.18 -40.45
CA ASP A 177 10.38 24.72 -39.10
C ASP A 177 10.11 26.24 -39.04
N PHE A 178 8.95 26.67 -39.54
CA PHE A 178 8.58 28.09 -39.58
C PHE A 178 8.46 28.73 -38.20
N ASN A 179 8.30 27.91 -37.15
CA ASN A 179 8.13 28.35 -35.77
C ASN A 179 9.43 28.22 -34.96
N ASN A 180 10.55 27.80 -35.58
CA ASN A 180 11.85 27.67 -34.93
C ASN A 180 11.81 26.77 -33.69
N TRP A 181 11.18 25.60 -33.81
CA TRP A 181 11.08 24.56 -32.78
C TRP A 181 12.36 23.74 -32.66
N PHE A 182 13.23 23.76 -33.67
CA PHE A 182 14.45 22.97 -33.72
C PHE A 182 15.69 23.84 -33.97
N HIS A 183 16.84 23.34 -33.55
CA HIS A 183 18.12 23.84 -34.01
C HIS A 183 18.45 23.28 -35.41
N HIS A 184 19.15 24.08 -36.23
CA HIS A 184 19.52 23.73 -37.61
C HIS A 184 21.03 23.86 -37.83
N TYR A 185 21.81 23.37 -36.87
CA TYR A 185 23.28 23.44 -36.91
C TYR A 185 23.94 22.12 -37.35
N GLY A 186 23.14 21.06 -37.49
CA GLY A 186 23.56 19.73 -37.94
C GLY A 186 24.01 18.83 -36.80
N THR A 187 24.37 17.59 -37.17
CA THR A 187 24.84 16.55 -36.25
C THR A 187 26.03 17.01 -35.44
N LEU A 188 25.97 16.78 -34.13
CA LEU A 188 27.08 17.03 -33.21
C LEU A 188 28.33 16.29 -33.71
N PRO A 189 29.44 17.00 -34.01
CA PRO A 189 30.65 16.36 -34.51
C PRO A 189 31.36 15.50 -33.46
N ASP A 190 31.96 14.37 -33.88
CA ASP A 190 32.63 13.41 -32.98
C ASP A 190 33.76 14.00 -32.11
N ASP A 191 34.35 15.14 -32.50
CA ASP A 191 35.40 15.83 -31.74
C ASP A 191 34.87 16.98 -30.86
N LYS A 192 33.54 17.12 -30.73
CA LYS A 192 32.85 18.25 -30.08
C LYS A 192 31.94 17.87 -28.91
N TRP A 193 32.02 16.64 -28.39
CA TRP A 193 31.23 16.17 -27.23
C TRP A 193 31.47 16.93 -25.91
N GLU A 194 32.51 17.76 -25.85
CA GLU A 194 32.81 18.65 -24.71
C GLU A 194 32.80 20.14 -25.08
N ASP A 195 32.46 20.49 -26.32
CA ASP A 195 32.27 21.88 -26.73
C ASP A 195 30.86 22.32 -26.33
N GLN A 196 30.76 23.16 -25.30
CA GLN A 196 29.49 23.53 -24.68
C GLN A 196 28.45 24.07 -25.68
N TRP A 197 28.88 24.74 -26.74
CA TRP A 197 27.94 25.25 -27.75
C TRP A 197 27.36 24.09 -28.57
N TRP A 198 28.19 23.17 -29.04
CA TRP A 198 27.72 21.99 -29.77
C TRP A 198 26.90 21.06 -28.90
N VAL A 199 27.31 20.86 -27.65
CA VAL A 199 26.58 20.02 -26.68
C VAL A 199 25.13 20.47 -26.50
N LEU A 200 24.88 21.78 -26.54
CA LEU A 200 23.55 22.38 -26.30
C LEU A 200 22.72 22.65 -27.57
N ASN A 201 23.32 22.55 -28.77
CA ASN A 201 22.68 23.02 -30.01
C ASN A 201 22.81 22.05 -31.19
N GLY A 202 23.63 21.00 -31.08
CA GLY A 202 23.86 20.04 -32.15
C GLY A 202 22.89 18.86 -32.09
N ASP A 203 22.56 18.30 -33.25
CA ASP A 203 21.72 17.10 -33.33
C ASP A 203 22.48 15.87 -32.79
N ILE A 204 22.24 15.48 -31.54
CA ILE A 204 22.93 14.33 -30.92
C ILE A 204 22.57 13.04 -31.66
N PHE A 205 23.58 12.30 -32.14
CA PHE A 205 23.39 11.10 -32.97
C PHE A 205 22.45 11.29 -34.18
N GLY A 206 22.29 12.53 -34.65
CA GLY A 206 21.33 12.87 -35.70
C GLY A 206 19.87 12.84 -35.25
N LEU A 207 19.57 13.02 -33.96
CA LEU A 207 18.23 13.27 -33.42
C LEU A 207 17.90 14.77 -33.54
N ALA A 208 16.69 15.10 -34.00
CA ALA A 208 16.28 16.48 -34.24
C ALA A 208 16.27 17.28 -32.93
N ASP A 209 17.25 18.17 -32.75
CA ASP A 209 17.47 18.89 -31.51
C ASP A 209 16.43 20.00 -31.31
N LEU A 210 15.73 19.99 -30.18
CA LEU A 210 14.66 20.96 -29.91
C LEU A 210 15.25 22.25 -29.39
N ASN A 211 14.74 23.38 -29.88
CA ASN A 211 15.19 24.69 -29.45
C ASN A 211 14.49 25.11 -28.16
N GLN A 212 15.12 24.91 -27.00
CA GLN A 212 14.55 25.35 -25.72
C GLN A 212 14.66 26.86 -25.49
N ASP A 213 15.37 27.65 -26.31
CA ASP A 213 15.23 29.12 -26.26
C ASP A 213 13.85 29.59 -26.76
N ASN A 214 13.15 28.72 -27.51
CA ASN A 214 11.78 28.96 -27.90
C ASN A 214 10.82 28.71 -26.71
N PRO A 215 10.08 29.73 -26.23
CA PRO A 215 9.18 29.58 -25.09
C PRO A 215 8.02 28.61 -25.35
N ASP A 216 7.62 28.40 -26.61
CA ASP A 216 6.58 27.44 -26.94
C ASP A 216 7.05 25.98 -26.75
N VAL A 217 8.34 25.70 -27.00
CA VAL A 217 8.96 24.38 -26.75
C VAL A 217 9.04 24.13 -25.25
N ARG A 218 9.55 25.07 -24.45
CA ARG A 218 9.54 24.95 -22.98
C ARG A 218 8.12 24.71 -22.44
N ARG A 219 7.15 25.51 -22.90
CA ARG A 219 5.74 25.39 -22.48
C ARG A 219 5.11 24.05 -22.87
N TYR A 220 5.47 23.53 -24.04
CA TYR A 220 5.01 22.22 -24.52
C TYR A 220 5.41 21.12 -23.53
N PHE A 221 6.68 21.07 -23.13
CA PHE A 221 7.16 20.08 -22.15
C PHE A 221 6.59 20.29 -20.76
N LEU A 222 6.59 21.53 -20.23
CA LEU A 222 6.01 21.80 -18.91
C LEU A 222 4.54 21.34 -18.84
N THR A 223 3.74 21.64 -19.85
CA THR A 223 2.32 21.26 -19.88
C THR A 223 2.14 19.74 -20.08
N GLY A 224 2.93 19.16 -20.98
CA GLY A 224 2.85 17.74 -21.31
C GLY A 224 3.26 16.85 -20.13
N ILE A 225 4.40 17.15 -19.51
CA ILE A 225 4.93 16.37 -18.40
C ILE A 225 4.08 16.55 -17.13
N SER A 226 3.53 17.74 -16.87
CA SER A 226 2.53 17.91 -15.80
C SER A 226 1.27 17.05 -16.00
N ARG A 227 0.90 16.71 -17.24
CA ARG A 227 -0.21 15.77 -17.49
C ARG A 227 0.14 14.38 -16.95
N TRP A 228 1.35 13.88 -17.18
CA TRP A 228 1.79 12.60 -16.62
C TRP A 228 1.81 12.60 -15.09
N MET A 229 2.23 13.70 -14.45
CA MET A 229 2.12 13.85 -12.99
C MET A 229 0.69 13.78 -12.49
N TYR A 230 -0.23 14.47 -13.19
CA TYR A 230 -1.65 14.44 -12.86
C TYR A 230 -2.19 13.00 -12.88
N HIS A 231 -1.73 12.19 -13.83
CA HIS A 231 -2.06 10.77 -13.95
C HIS A 231 -1.25 9.84 -13.03
N GLY A 232 -0.42 10.35 -12.11
CA GLY A 232 0.20 9.54 -11.04
C GLY A 232 1.72 9.40 -11.08
N VAL A 233 2.44 10.07 -11.98
CA VAL A 233 3.91 10.11 -11.90
C VAL A 233 4.38 10.86 -10.65
N ASP A 234 5.37 10.30 -9.95
CA ASP A 234 5.95 10.81 -8.70
C ASP A 234 7.30 11.51 -8.90
N GLY A 235 8.07 11.10 -9.91
CA GLY A 235 9.39 11.64 -10.20
C GLY A 235 9.82 11.46 -11.66
N PHE A 236 11.01 11.97 -11.98
CA PHE A 236 11.51 12.01 -13.36
C PHE A 236 12.97 11.59 -13.47
N ARG A 237 13.26 10.76 -14.47
CA ARG A 237 14.61 10.62 -15.02
C ARG A 237 14.68 11.50 -16.26
N VAL A 238 15.58 12.49 -16.29
CA VAL A 238 15.70 13.40 -17.43
C VAL A 238 16.80 12.89 -18.37
N ASP A 239 16.39 12.47 -19.55
CA ASP A 239 17.27 11.99 -20.62
C ASP A 239 18.18 13.09 -21.13
N ALA A 240 19.42 12.72 -21.50
CA ALA A 240 20.38 13.61 -22.15
C ALA A 240 20.50 14.99 -21.46
N ALA A 241 20.43 15.03 -20.12
CA ALA A 241 20.33 16.28 -19.36
C ALA A 241 21.53 17.22 -19.55
N LYS A 242 22.71 16.67 -19.92
CA LYS A 242 23.90 17.43 -20.36
C LYS A 242 23.64 18.32 -21.58
N HIS A 243 22.72 17.91 -22.46
CA HIS A 243 22.46 18.50 -23.76
C HIS A 243 21.39 19.59 -23.76
N ALA A 244 20.79 19.87 -22.61
CA ALA A 244 19.78 20.91 -22.46
C ALA A 244 20.29 22.11 -21.63
N PRO A 245 19.83 23.35 -21.91
CA PRO A 245 20.29 24.53 -21.16
C PRO A 245 20.02 24.42 -19.66
N LEU A 246 21.00 24.83 -18.83
CA LEU A 246 20.93 24.72 -17.38
C LEU A 246 19.76 25.52 -16.77
N ASP A 247 19.47 26.71 -17.29
CA ASP A 247 18.33 27.52 -16.83
C ASP A 247 16.98 26.84 -17.14
N TRP A 248 16.90 26.12 -18.27
CA TRP A 248 15.76 25.30 -18.62
C TRP A 248 15.61 24.11 -17.67
N MET A 249 16.70 23.39 -17.36
CA MET A 249 16.67 22.29 -16.39
C MET A 249 16.20 22.74 -15.01
N ARG A 250 16.70 23.90 -14.54
CA ARG A 250 16.25 24.50 -13.27
C ARG A 250 14.77 24.86 -13.32
N GLN A 251 14.33 25.51 -14.40
CA GLN A 251 12.91 25.85 -14.58
C GLN A 251 12.02 24.60 -14.56
N PHE A 252 12.45 23.53 -15.22
CA PHE A 252 11.75 22.25 -15.22
C PHE A 252 11.59 21.71 -13.79
N SER A 253 12.69 21.60 -13.03
CA SER A 253 12.67 21.15 -11.63
C SER A 253 11.75 22.00 -10.75
N ASP A 254 11.81 23.32 -10.86
CA ASP A 254 11.01 24.25 -10.04
C ASP A 254 9.51 24.15 -10.36
N GLU A 255 9.15 24.06 -11.64
CA GLU A 255 7.74 23.97 -12.05
C GLU A 255 7.14 22.59 -11.75
N MET A 256 7.90 21.50 -11.87
CA MET A 256 7.42 20.17 -11.48
C MET A 256 7.15 20.10 -9.96
N ASN A 257 8.06 20.64 -9.14
CA ASN A 257 7.84 20.76 -7.69
C ASN A 257 6.62 21.63 -7.35
N ARG A 258 6.45 22.75 -8.05
CA ARG A 258 5.28 23.63 -7.88
C ARG A 258 3.99 22.91 -8.24
N PHE A 259 3.97 22.14 -9.32
CA PHE A 259 2.81 21.38 -9.76
C PHE A 259 2.47 20.26 -8.79
N ALA A 260 3.46 19.55 -8.24
CA ALA A 260 3.25 18.56 -7.17
C ALA A 260 2.59 19.18 -5.93
N GLY A 261 3.04 20.37 -5.52
CA GLY A 261 2.40 21.14 -4.45
C GLY A 261 0.94 21.52 -4.77
N TRP A 262 0.64 21.87 -6.02
CA TRP A 262 -0.73 22.11 -6.48
C TRP A 262 -1.61 20.85 -6.42
N LEU A 263 -1.04 19.67 -6.68
CA LEU A 263 -1.71 18.37 -6.50
C LEU A 263 -1.86 17.94 -5.02
N GLY A 264 -1.31 18.69 -4.07
CA GLY A 264 -1.31 18.33 -2.65
C GLY A 264 -0.38 17.17 -2.30
N ARG A 265 0.61 16.88 -3.16
CA ARG A 265 1.63 15.83 -2.94
C ARG A 265 2.88 16.44 -2.29
N PRO A 266 3.76 15.61 -1.68
CA PRO A 266 5.18 15.99 -1.52
C PRO A 266 5.74 16.48 -2.87
N GLY A 267 6.84 17.24 -2.89
CA GLY A 267 7.46 17.73 -4.14
C GLY A 267 7.85 16.59 -5.09
N THR A 268 8.63 16.87 -6.13
CA THR A 268 9.11 15.82 -7.05
C THR A 268 10.53 15.39 -6.71
N TYR A 269 10.89 14.16 -7.08
CA TYR A 269 12.28 13.73 -7.17
C TYR A 269 12.69 13.68 -8.64
N SER A 270 13.85 14.23 -8.98
CA SER A 270 14.35 14.21 -10.35
C SER A 270 15.85 14.00 -10.40
N PHE A 271 16.29 13.18 -11.35
CA PHE A 271 17.70 12.97 -11.64
C PHE A 271 17.95 12.99 -13.14
N GLY A 272 19.06 13.63 -13.53
CA GLY A 272 19.45 13.80 -14.92
C GLY A 272 20.52 12.81 -15.33
N GLU A 273 20.43 12.35 -16.57
CA GLU A 273 21.55 11.71 -17.25
C GLU A 273 22.52 12.78 -17.77
N TYR A 274 23.54 13.08 -16.98
CA TYR A 274 24.73 13.75 -17.48
C TYR A 274 25.75 12.66 -17.83
N TYR A 275 25.79 12.20 -19.09
CA TYR A 275 26.65 11.08 -19.47
C TYR A 275 28.13 11.36 -19.15
N GLY A 276 28.79 10.43 -18.46
CA GLY A 276 30.15 10.60 -17.94
C GLY A 276 30.26 11.58 -16.74
N GLY A 277 29.12 11.99 -16.18
CA GLY A 277 29.02 12.85 -15.00
C GLY A 277 29.20 12.09 -13.69
N GLY A 278 29.41 12.84 -12.63
CA GLY A 278 29.57 12.34 -11.27
C GLY A 278 30.69 13.05 -10.52
N ALA A 279 31.12 12.49 -9.39
CA ALA A 279 32.09 13.14 -8.51
C ALA A 279 33.42 13.54 -9.18
N TYR A 280 33.88 12.79 -10.19
CA TYR A 280 35.13 13.09 -10.91
C TYR A 280 34.99 14.21 -11.95
N ASN A 281 33.77 14.67 -12.21
CA ASN A 281 33.46 15.74 -13.15
C ASN A 281 32.80 16.91 -12.40
N GLY A 282 33.62 17.87 -11.96
CA GLY A 282 33.16 19.04 -11.20
C GLY A 282 32.07 19.85 -11.93
N ALA A 283 32.11 19.93 -13.26
CA ALA A 283 31.07 20.62 -14.04
C ALA A 283 29.70 19.94 -13.91
N SER A 284 29.66 18.59 -13.84
CA SER A 284 28.41 17.86 -13.61
C SER A 284 27.86 18.03 -12.19
N VAL A 285 28.74 18.14 -11.18
CA VAL A 285 28.36 18.42 -9.79
C VAL A 285 27.79 19.84 -9.68
N ASP A 286 28.47 20.82 -10.27
CA ASP A 286 28.00 22.21 -10.32
C ASP A 286 26.66 22.32 -11.06
N TRP A 287 26.49 21.55 -12.15
CA TRP A 287 25.22 21.45 -12.88
C TRP A 287 24.12 20.88 -11.98
N SER A 288 24.39 19.80 -11.24
CA SER A 288 23.41 19.15 -10.34
C SER A 288 22.88 20.11 -9.28
N HIS A 289 23.79 20.87 -8.64
CA HIS A 289 23.42 21.87 -7.63
C HIS A 289 22.62 23.03 -8.23
N GLN A 290 23.00 23.51 -9.42
CA GLN A 290 22.32 24.65 -10.06
C GLN A 290 20.96 24.28 -10.67
N ALA A 291 20.82 23.06 -11.21
CA ALA A 291 19.57 22.52 -11.74
C ALA A 291 18.62 22.05 -10.62
N ASN A 292 19.12 21.94 -9.38
CA ASN A 292 18.43 21.31 -8.25
C ASN A 292 17.92 19.91 -8.61
N MET A 293 18.78 19.13 -9.26
CA MET A 293 18.47 17.83 -9.84
C MET A 293 19.63 16.87 -9.58
N ALA A 294 19.33 15.67 -9.08
CA ALA A 294 20.36 14.66 -8.85
C ALA A 294 20.97 14.15 -10.17
N LEU A 295 22.06 13.40 -10.10
CA LEU A 295 22.69 12.74 -11.24
C LEU A 295 22.43 11.23 -11.20
N PHE A 296 22.36 10.65 -12.39
CA PHE A 296 22.67 9.23 -12.60
C PHE A 296 24.20 9.06 -12.52
N ASP A 297 24.73 8.51 -11.42
CA ASP A 297 26.14 8.68 -11.02
C ASP A 297 27.11 7.72 -11.75
N PHE A 298 27.58 8.11 -12.95
CA PHE A 298 28.51 7.31 -13.76
C PHE A 298 29.86 7.08 -13.07
N SER A 299 30.31 8.02 -12.23
CA SER A 299 31.58 7.90 -11.51
C SER A 299 31.56 6.70 -10.57
N LEU A 300 30.53 6.61 -9.70
CA LEU A 300 30.42 5.48 -8.78
C LEU A 300 30.05 4.18 -9.49
N ALA A 301 29.24 4.23 -10.56
CA ALA A 301 28.93 3.05 -11.36
C ALA A 301 30.20 2.41 -11.97
N SER A 302 31.12 3.23 -12.48
CA SER A 302 32.43 2.77 -12.97
C SER A 302 33.23 2.11 -11.84
N ASP A 303 33.30 2.75 -10.67
CA ASP A 303 34.06 2.22 -9.53
C ASP A 303 33.51 0.88 -9.01
N ILE A 304 32.18 0.72 -8.93
CA ILE A 304 31.53 -0.53 -8.53
C ILE A 304 31.86 -1.64 -9.55
N ARG A 305 31.78 -1.34 -10.85
CA ARG A 305 32.14 -2.34 -11.87
C ARG A 305 33.62 -2.69 -11.81
N ASP A 306 34.48 -1.70 -11.67
CA ASP A 306 35.93 -1.91 -11.66
C ASP A 306 36.39 -2.71 -10.45
N VAL A 307 35.77 -2.56 -9.28
CA VAL A 307 36.14 -3.35 -8.10
C VAL A 307 35.70 -4.81 -8.23
N GLU A 308 34.53 -5.07 -8.83
CA GLU A 308 34.04 -6.43 -9.09
C GLU A 308 34.78 -7.10 -10.25
N LEU A 309 35.24 -6.30 -11.21
CA LEU A 309 36.17 -6.72 -12.26
C LEU A 309 37.63 -6.76 -11.78
N GLU A 310 37.90 -6.50 -10.50
CA GLU A 310 39.24 -6.47 -9.89
C GLU A 310 40.25 -5.55 -10.65
N ASN A 311 39.75 -4.56 -11.38
CA ASN A 311 40.54 -3.50 -12.02
C ASN A 311 41.04 -2.50 -10.98
N ILE A 312 40.27 -2.33 -9.90
CA ILE A 312 40.67 -1.58 -8.72
C ILE A 312 40.50 -2.44 -7.46
N SER A 313 41.25 -2.10 -6.43
CA SER A 313 41.13 -2.69 -5.09
C SER A 313 40.02 -2.04 -4.27
N PHE A 314 39.57 -2.71 -3.22
CA PHE A 314 38.67 -2.08 -2.24
C PHE A 314 39.28 -0.86 -1.54
N TRP A 315 40.60 -0.81 -1.36
CA TRP A 315 41.28 0.38 -0.85
C TRP A 315 41.12 1.58 -1.81
N GLN A 316 41.22 1.35 -3.13
CA GLN A 316 40.96 2.39 -4.12
C GLN A 316 39.49 2.79 -4.13
N LEU A 317 38.56 1.83 -4.09
CA LEU A 317 37.13 2.11 -3.98
C LEU A 317 36.81 3.00 -2.77
N TRP A 318 37.40 2.72 -1.59
CA TRP A 318 37.21 3.55 -0.41
C TRP A 318 37.67 5.00 -0.60
N ASN A 319 38.84 5.21 -1.22
CA ASN A 319 39.34 6.57 -1.50
C ASN A 319 38.41 7.31 -2.48
N ASN A 320 37.92 6.59 -3.48
CA ASN A 320 36.98 7.06 -4.49
C ASN A 320 35.65 7.48 -3.85
N ILE A 321 35.08 6.66 -2.97
CA ILE A 321 33.88 7.00 -2.17
C ILE A 321 34.15 8.19 -1.25
N SER A 322 35.31 8.24 -0.58
CA SER A 322 35.67 9.34 0.31
C SER A 322 35.76 10.67 -0.45
N TYR A 323 36.37 10.66 -1.63
CA TYR A 323 36.41 11.80 -2.52
C TYR A 323 35.01 12.20 -3.00
N ARG A 324 34.17 11.22 -3.37
CA ARG A 324 32.78 11.44 -3.76
C ARG A 324 31.97 12.17 -2.69
N GLN A 325 32.12 11.80 -1.41
CA GLN A 325 31.46 12.52 -0.30
C GLN A 325 31.89 14.00 -0.26
N SER A 326 33.17 14.28 -0.50
CA SER A 326 33.68 15.66 -0.50
C SER A 326 33.24 16.47 -1.72
N ALA A 327 33.11 15.83 -2.89
CA ALA A 327 32.71 16.49 -4.12
C ALA A 327 31.25 16.96 -4.08
N TYR A 328 30.32 16.11 -3.65
CA TYR A 328 28.90 16.46 -3.59
C TYR A 328 28.50 17.26 -2.32
N GLY A 329 29.32 17.23 -1.26
CA GLY A 329 28.99 17.83 0.03
C GLY A 329 28.06 16.98 0.90
N THR A 330 27.54 17.55 1.99
CA THR A 330 26.65 16.90 2.97
C THR A 330 25.26 17.56 3.06
N ASP A 331 24.30 16.91 3.73
CA ASP A 331 22.92 17.41 3.90
C ASP A 331 22.90 18.85 4.46
N GLY A 332 22.12 19.74 3.83
CA GLY A 332 21.91 21.12 4.27
C GLY A 332 22.72 22.21 3.54
N GLN A 333 23.55 21.87 2.54
CA GLN A 333 24.36 22.84 1.78
C GLN A 333 23.73 23.39 0.49
N GLY A 334 22.44 23.18 0.25
CA GLY A 334 21.70 23.88 -0.81
C GLY A 334 21.73 23.25 -2.22
N GLY A 335 21.90 21.93 -2.32
CA GLY A 335 21.78 21.14 -3.56
C GLY A 335 21.81 19.63 -3.27
N PRO A 336 21.59 18.75 -4.27
CA PRO A 336 21.67 17.30 -4.11
C PRO A 336 23.07 16.87 -3.66
N ASN A 337 23.17 16.22 -2.51
CA ASN A 337 24.43 15.64 -2.02
C ASN A 337 24.60 14.19 -2.51
N SER A 338 25.61 13.51 -1.99
CA SER A 338 25.93 12.12 -2.35
C SER A 338 24.83 11.10 -2.03
N ASN A 339 24.05 11.30 -0.97
CA ASN A 339 22.89 10.46 -0.63
C ASN A 339 21.71 10.67 -1.57
N TRP A 340 21.65 11.81 -2.28
CA TRP A 340 20.60 12.14 -3.24
C TRP A 340 20.89 11.68 -4.66
N GLN A 341 22.10 11.18 -4.97
CA GLN A 341 22.43 10.72 -6.32
C GLN A 341 21.88 9.30 -6.57
N VAL A 342 21.54 8.99 -7.81
CA VAL A 342 21.13 7.64 -8.21
C VAL A 342 22.36 6.80 -8.53
N ILE A 343 22.53 5.69 -7.84
CA ILE A 343 23.69 4.79 -7.94
C ILE A 343 23.27 3.46 -8.58
N TRP A 344 24.13 2.91 -9.43
CA TRP A 344 23.83 1.80 -10.33
C TRP A 344 25.14 1.15 -10.79
N PHE A 345 25.09 0.07 -11.56
CA PHE A 345 26.28 -0.57 -12.15
C PHE A 345 26.05 -1.20 -13.53
N ASP A 346 24.81 -1.31 -14.00
CA ASP A 346 24.46 -1.53 -15.39
C ASP A 346 23.13 -0.87 -15.75
N SER A 347 22.87 -0.69 -17.04
CA SER A 347 21.73 0.07 -17.56
C SER A 347 21.45 -0.29 -19.02
N GLN A 348 20.47 0.40 -19.61
CA GLN A 348 20.13 0.32 -21.03
C GLN A 348 21.22 0.83 -21.98
N ASP A 349 22.22 1.57 -21.49
CA ASP A 349 23.29 2.18 -22.31
C ASP A 349 24.67 1.58 -22.01
N TRP A 350 24.77 0.68 -21.03
CA TRP A 350 25.99 -0.02 -20.67
C TRP A 350 25.81 -1.53 -20.86
N GLN A 351 26.92 -2.25 -21.12
CA GLN A 351 26.89 -3.71 -21.09
C GLN A 351 26.45 -4.17 -19.70
N ARG A 352 25.55 -5.16 -19.67
CA ARG A 352 25.18 -5.84 -18.42
C ARG A 352 26.43 -6.38 -17.72
N LEU A 353 26.50 -6.20 -16.41
CA LEU A 353 27.72 -6.55 -15.66
C LEU A 353 28.04 -8.06 -15.78
N ILE A 354 27.00 -8.90 -15.77
CA ILE A 354 27.15 -10.35 -15.93
C ILE A 354 27.85 -10.74 -17.25
N THR A 355 27.57 -10.07 -18.37
CA THR A 355 28.22 -10.36 -19.66
C THR A 355 29.73 -10.12 -19.58
N VAL A 356 30.13 -8.99 -18.99
CA VAL A 356 31.56 -8.63 -18.86
C VAL A 356 32.27 -9.59 -17.89
N LEU A 357 31.61 -9.99 -16.80
CA LEU A 357 32.16 -10.94 -15.84
C LEU A 357 32.29 -12.36 -16.43
N LEU A 358 31.31 -12.82 -17.21
CA LEU A 358 31.40 -14.11 -17.91
C LEU A 358 32.59 -14.12 -18.88
N GLN A 359 32.83 -13.04 -19.61
CA GLN A 359 34.02 -12.93 -20.46
C GLN A 359 35.31 -12.99 -19.64
N LYS A 360 35.39 -12.23 -18.54
CA LYS A 360 36.55 -12.22 -17.65
C LYS A 360 36.86 -13.60 -17.09
N TYR A 361 35.85 -14.32 -16.62
CA TYR A 361 36.02 -15.63 -15.97
C TYR A 361 35.85 -16.82 -16.93
N GLY A 362 35.98 -16.62 -18.24
CA GLY A 362 35.96 -17.69 -19.24
C GLY A 362 34.67 -18.52 -19.24
N GLY A 363 33.52 -17.89 -18.99
CA GLY A 363 32.21 -18.51 -18.93
C GLY A 363 31.84 -19.16 -17.59
N ASN A 364 32.63 -18.95 -16.53
CA ASN A 364 32.29 -19.45 -15.19
C ASN A 364 31.11 -18.67 -14.59
N GLU A 365 29.91 -19.23 -14.71
CA GLU A 365 28.69 -18.59 -14.21
C GLU A 365 28.69 -18.34 -12.70
N LEU A 366 29.17 -19.27 -11.88
CA LEU A 366 29.15 -19.10 -10.43
C LEU A 366 30.02 -17.91 -10.00
N ALA A 367 31.23 -17.82 -10.56
CA ALA A 367 32.13 -16.70 -10.29
C ALA A 367 31.53 -15.36 -10.75
N ALA A 368 30.89 -15.33 -11.92
CA ALA A 368 30.25 -14.13 -12.44
C ALA A 368 29.00 -13.74 -11.61
N LYS A 369 28.16 -14.70 -11.22
CA LYS A 369 26.96 -14.47 -10.41
C LYS A 369 27.29 -13.92 -9.03
N ASN A 370 28.29 -14.48 -8.34
CA ASN A 370 28.72 -13.99 -7.03
C ASN A 370 29.18 -12.52 -7.07
N ARG A 371 29.83 -12.10 -8.16
CA ARG A 371 30.25 -10.70 -8.38
C ARG A 371 29.08 -9.75 -8.63
N VAL A 372 28.06 -10.21 -9.37
CA VAL A 372 26.81 -9.45 -9.51
C VAL A 372 26.12 -9.30 -8.16
N ASP A 373 26.09 -10.36 -7.35
CA ASP A 373 25.50 -10.31 -6.01
C ASP A 373 26.25 -9.29 -5.11
N GLN A 374 27.59 -9.24 -5.16
CA GLN A 374 28.39 -8.23 -4.45
C GLN A 374 28.13 -6.80 -4.97
N ALA A 375 27.96 -6.61 -6.28
CA ALA A 375 27.57 -5.32 -6.85
C ALA A 375 26.21 -4.83 -6.35
N ILE A 376 25.24 -5.74 -6.19
CA ILE A 376 23.94 -5.44 -5.57
C ILE A 376 24.13 -5.03 -4.10
N VAL A 377 24.95 -5.76 -3.33
CA VAL A 377 25.26 -5.40 -1.94
C VAL A 377 25.84 -3.99 -1.84
N LEU A 378 26.84 -3.65 -2.66
CA LEU A 378 27.44 -2.32 -2.70
C LEU A 378 26.39 -1.25 -3.04
N THR A 379 25.62 -1.46 -4.09
CA THR A 379 24.62 -0.49 -4.58
C THR A 379 23.52 -0.25 -3.54
N GLU A 380 23.04 -1.31 -2.88
CA GLU A 380 21.99 -1.19 -1.88
C GLU A 380 22.46 -0.59 -0.54
N THR A 381 23.76 -0.55 -0.25
CA THR A 381 24.25 -0.16 1.09
C THR A 381 25.22 1.03 1.10
N LEU A 382 25.70 1.49 -0.07
CA LEU A 382 26.46 2.73 -0.21
C LEU A 382 25.58 4.00 -0.15
N PRO A 383 26.16 5.18 0.14
CA PRO A 383 25.47 6.48 0.07
C PRO A 383 24.92 6.77 -1.34
N GLY A 384 23.60 6.93 -1.45
CA GLY A 384 22.88 7.15 -2.71
C GLY A 384 21.55 6.42 -2.74
N ILE A 385 20.82 6.57 -3.84
CA ILE A 385 19.55 5.90 -4.14
C ILE A 385 19.82 4.78 -5.15
N PRO A 386 19.66 3.50 -4.78
CA PRO A 386 19.97 2.38 -5.67
C PRO A 386 19.00 2.30 -6.85
N CYS A 387 19.56 2.02 -8.02
CA CYS A 387 18.83 1.72 -9.25
C CYS A 387 19.33 0.40 -9.85
N ILE A 388 18.41 -0.55 -10.00
CA ILE A 388 18.68 -1.89 -10.53
C ILE A 388 18.00 -2.02 -11.90
N TYR A 389 18.74 -2.45 -12.91
CA TYR A 389 18.22 -2.65 -14.26
C TYR A 389 17.48 -3.99 -14.38
N TYR A 390 16.38 -4.02 -15.13
CA TYR A 390 15.50 -5.20 -15.14
C TYR A 390 16.23 -6.49 -15.49
N GLY A 391 15.97 -7.56 -14.74
CA GLY A 391 16.56 -8.88 -14.98
C GLY A 391 17.98 -9.04 -14.45
N THR A 392 18.59 -8.01 -13.84
CA THR A 392 19.88 -8.16 -13.14
C THR A 392 19.78 -9.22 -12.03
N GLU A 393 18.66 -9.26 -11.32
CA GLU A 393 18.32 -10.27 -10.32
C GLU A 393 18.09 -11.68 -10.89
N GLN A 394 17.88 -11.78 -12.20
CA GLN A 394 17.81 -13.04 -12.94
C GLN A 394 19.13 -13.38 -13.67
N TYR A 395 20.16 -12.55 -13.52
CA TYR A 395 21.40 -12.61 -14.28
C TYR A 395 21.16 -12.59 -15.80
N LEU A 396 20.11 -11.88 -16.24
CA LEU A 396 19.67 -11.81 -17.63
C LEU A 396 20.76 -11.22 -18.51
N HIS A 397 21.05 -11.85 -19.65
CA HIS A 397 22.05 -11.35 -20.60
C HIS A 397 21.87 -11.89 -22.02
N ASN A 398 22.52 -11.24 -22.98
CA ASN A 398 22.76 -11.75 -24.33
C ASN A 398 24.13 -11.29 -24.80
N ASP A 399 25.02 -12.23 -25.13
CA ASP A 399 26.42 -11.93 -25.39
C ASP A 399 26.73 -11.72 -26.88
N SER A 400 25.70 -11.54 -27.72
CA SER A 400 25.88 -11.26 -29.14
C SER A 400 26.64 -9.94 -29.36
N PRO A 401 27.45 -9.82 -30.42
CA PRO A 401 28.19 -8.59 -30.72
C PRO A 401 27.23 -7.49 -31.17
N GLY A 402 27.11 -6.44 -30.35
CA GLY A 402 26.31 -5.25 -30.61
C GLY A 402 27.10 -4.12 -31.24
N THR A 403 26.75 -2.90 -30.84
CA THR A 403 27.41 -1.66 -31.29
C THR A 403 28.93 -1.73 -31.11
N GLY A 404 29.66 -1.33 -32.15
CA GLY A 404 31.13 -1.41 -32.17
C GLY A 404 31.71 -2.83 -32.17
N GLY A 405 30.89 -3.87 -32.39
CA GLY A 405 31.31 -5.27 -32.31
C GLY A 405 31.51 -5.76 -30.87
N VAL A 406 31.06 -4.99 -29.87
CA VAL A 406 31.23 -5.30 -28.45
C VAL A 406 30.13 -6.26 -28.00
N SER A 407 30.50 -7.37 -27.39
CA SER A 407 29.58 -8.42 -26.92
C SER A 407 28.63 -7.91 -25.83
N GLY A 408 27.32 -8.05 -26.01
CA GLY A 408 26.30 -7.56 -25.09
C GLY A 408 26.14 -6.05 -25.04
N ALA A 409 26.74 -5.30 -25.97
CA ALA A 409 26.41 -3.88 -26.17
C ALA A 409 25.03 -3.72 -26.82
N ASP A 410 24.50 -2.49 -26.82
CA ASP A 410 23.23 -2.13 -27.49
C ASP A 410 23.14 -2.77 -28.89
N PRO A 411 22.06 -3.52 -29.22
CA PRO A 411 20.82 -3.70 -28.44
C PRO A 411 20.77 -4.90 -27.50
N TYR A 412 21.84 -5.69 -27.44
CA TYR A 412 21.86 -6.97 -26.73
C TYR A 412 21.89 -6.86 -25.21
N ASN A 413 22.13 -5.66 -24.66
CA ASN A 413 21.88 -5.36 -23.24
C ASN A 413 20.38 -5.17 -22.90
N ARG A 414 19.49 -5.17 -23.89
CA ARG A 414 18.02 -5.04 -23.73
C ARG A 414 17.26 -6.33 -24.12
N PRO A 415 17.66 -7.53 -23.65
CA PRO A 415 16.96 -8.78 -23.99
C PRO A 415 15.56 -8.81 -23.39
N MET A 416 14.63 -9.56 -23.97
CA MET A 416 13.35 -9.82 -23.32
C MET A 416 13.58 -10.46 -21.95
N MET A 417 12.85 -10.03 -20.92
CA MET A 417 12.84 -10.71 -19.62
C MET A 417 12.28 -12.12 -19.77
N THR A 418 13.03 -13.13 -19.33
CA THR A 418 12.69 -14.54 -19.59
C THR A 418 12.33 -15.34 -18.33
N SER A 419 12.62 -14.80 -17.14
CA SER A 419 12.45 -15.50 -15.86
C SER A 419 11.86 -14.57 -14.81
N TRP A 420 11.17 -15.16 -13.82
CA TRP A 420 10.55 -14.48 -12.68
C TRP A 420 10.90 -15.21 -11.37
N ASP A 421 12.07 -15.86 -11.32
CA ASP A 421 12.47 -16.74 -10.23
C ASP A 421 12.85 -15.92 -9.00
N THR A 422 12.04 -16.03 -7.94
CA THR A 422 12.28 -15.34 -6.67
C THR A 422 13.30 -16.06 -5.78
N THR A 423 13.90 -17.15 -6.26
CA THR A 423 14.83 -17.99 -5.52
C THR A 423 16.29 -17.82 -5.95
N THR A 424 16.58 -16.93 -6.91
CA THR A 424 17.98 -16.59 -7.21
C THR A 424 18.65 -15.88 -6.02
N ASN A 425 19.97 -15.98 -5.92
CA ASN A 425 20.69 -15.32 -4.83
C ASN A 425 20.63 -13.80 -4.94
N ALA A 426 20.77 -13.27 -6.16
CA ALA A 426 20.56 -11.86 -6.45
C ALA A 426 19.18 -11.36 -6.01
N THR A 427 18.10 -12.12 -6.30
CA THR A 427 16.74 -11.73 -5.90
C THR A 427 16.59 -11.67 -4.38
N ARG A 428 17.05 -12.70 -3.65
CA ARG A 428 16.99 -12.70 -2.18
C ARG A 428 17.80 -11.56 -1.57
N THR A 429 18.99 -11.32 -2.11
CA THR A 429 19.90 -10.25 -1.67
C THR A 429 19.26 -8.89 -1.88
N LEU A 430 18.74 -8.64 -3.08
CA LEU A 430 18.05 -7.40 -3.42
C LEU A 430 16.83 -7.16 -2.51
N ALA A 431 15.98 -8.17 -2.34
CA ALA A 431 14.79 -8.07 -1.50
C ALA A 431 15.14 -7.77 -0.04
N ALA A 432 16.13 -8.47 0.52
CA ALA A 432 16.58 -8.26 1.88
C ALA A 432 17.13 -6.84 2.08
N LEU A 433 18.04 -6.39 1.21
CA LEU A 433 18.70 -5.10 1.37
C LEU A 433 17.79 -3.92 1.06
N SER A 434 16.91 -4.04 0.05
CA SER A 434 15.95 -2.97 -0.31
C SER A 434 15.04 -2.64 0.86
N GLY A 435 14.51 -3.65 1.57
CA GLY A 435 13.69 -3.35 2.74
C GLY A 435 14.52 -2.92 3.95
N ILE A 436 15.81 -3.34 4.08
CA ILE A 436 16.69 -2.81 5.15
C ILE A 436 16.86 -1.32 4.91
N ARG A 437 17.12 -0.92 3.67
CA ARG A 437 17.18 0.47 3.27
C ARG A 437 15.89 1.21 3.57
N LYS A 438 14.74 0.61 3.28
CA LYS A 438 13.43 1.21 3.60
C LYS A 438 13.19 1.41 5.10
N ALA A 439 13.64 0.48 5.93
CA ALA A 439 13.40 0.47 7.37
C ALA A 439 14.49 1.16 8.20
N ASN A 440 15.71 1.26 7.69
CA ASN A 440 16.88 1.71 8.46
C ASN A 440 17.40 3.07 7.98
N PRO A 441 17.19 4.15 8.76
CA PRO A 441 17.68 5.50 8.45
C PRO A 441 19.19 5.58 8.20
N ALA A 442 19.99 4.63 8.70
CA ALA A 442 21.44 4.63 8.44
C ALA A 442 21.76 4.47 6.95
N LEU A 443 21.02 3.63 6.21
CA LEU A 443 21.25 3.48 4.76
C LEU A 443 20.72 4.69 3.97
N GLN A 444 19.66 5.32 4.47
CA GLN A 444 19.00 6.48 3.83
C GLN A 444 19.82 7.75 3.97
N TYR A 445 20.31 8.03 5.18
CA TYR A 445 20.87 9.34 5.54
C TYR A 445 22.29 9.26 6.08
N GLY A 446 22.70 8.09 6.57
CA GLY A 446 23.92 7.95 7.34
C GLY A 446 25.20 8.15 6.55
N ASP A 447 26.21 8.73 7.19
CA ASP A 447 27.56 8.80 6.62
C ASP A 447 28.19 7.40 6.53
N ILE A 448 29.04 7.20 5.53
CA ILE A 448 29.88 6.00 5.43
C ILE A 448 31.19 6.17 6.20
N GLN A 449 31.54 5.14 6.97
CA GLN A 449 32.78 5.09 7.74
C GLN A 449 33.51 3.77 7.47
N GLN A 450 34.77 3.86 7.04
CA GLN A 450 35.63 2.69 6.87
C GLN A 450 36.01 2.10 8.23
N ARG A 451 35.83 0.79 8.38
CA ARG A 451 36.16 0.03 9.60
C ARG A 451 37.38 -0.85 9.39
N TYR A 452 37.50 -1.43 8.21
CA TYR A 452 38.65 -2.21 7.78
C TYR A 452 38.70 -2.23 6.26
N VAL A 453 39.87 -2.08 5.65
CA VAL A 453 39.99 -2.16 4.19
C VAL A 453 41.36 -2.67 3.78
N THR A 454 41.40 -3.59 2.82
CA THR A 454 42.62 -4.10 2.19
C THR A 454 42.44 -4.07 0.67
N SER A 455 43.24 -4.83 -0.08
CA SER A 455 43.00 -5.00 -1.50
C SER A 455 41.68 -5.73 -1.80
N SER A 456 41.27 -6.64 -0.91
CA SER A 456 40.17 -7.58 -1.14
C SER A 456 39.16 -7.75 0.00
N LEU A 457 39.38 -7.09 1.15
CA LEU A 457 38.36 -6.90 2.17
C LEU A 457 37.91 -5.45 2.22
N PHE A 458 36.61 -5.25 2.36
CA PHE A 458 36.04 -3.96 2.68
C PHE A 458 34.98 -4.11 3.76
N VAL A 459 35.26 -3.56 4.94
CA VAL A 459 34.32 -3.45 6.04
C VAL A 459 34.05 -1.98 6.29
N TYR A 460 32.79 -1.58 6.18
CA TYR A 460 32.35 -0.23 6.46
C TYR A 460 31.06 -0.23 7.26
N SER A 461 30.70 0.94 7.80
CA SER A 461 29.43 1.13 8.47
C SER A 461 28.73 2.40 8.00
N ARG A 462 27.41 2.34 7.96
CA ARG A 462 26.50 3.48 7.82
C ARG A 462 25.86 3.75 9.18
N GLN A 463 25.70 5.01 9.58
CA GLN A 463 25.11 5.37 10.87
C GLN A 463 24.24 6.61 10.76
N TRP A 464 23.08 6.57 11.41
CA TRP A 464 22.22 7.74 11.57
C TRP A 464 21.49 7.68 12.90
N ASP A 465 21.72 8.66 13.77
CA ASP A 465 21.23 8.68 15.14
C ASP A 465 21.59 7.37 15.89
N THR A 466 20.61 6.59 16.33
CA THR A 466 20.82 5.29 16.98
C THR A 466 20.89 4.11 16.00
N SER A 467 20.58 4.34 14.72
CA SER A 467 20.55 3.31 13.69
C SER A 467 21.95 3.08 13.11
N ALA A 468 22.29 1.83 12.82
CA ALA A 468 23.56 1.50 12.17
C ALA A 468 23.45 0.26 11.29
N VAL A 469 24.23 0.24 10.20
CA VAL A 469 24.44 -0.94 9.37
C VAL A 469 25.94 -1.14 9.19
N VAL A 470 26.43 -2.36 9.38
CA VAL A 470 27.82 -2.76 9.10
C VAL A 470 27.79 -3.72 7.93
N VAL A 471 28.63 -3.47 6.93
CA VAL A 471 28.76 -4.30 5.72
C VAL A 471 30.21 -4.74 5.63
N ALA A 472 30.42 -6.03 5.38
CA ALA A 472 31.73 -6.61 5.10
C ALA A 472 31.68 -7.36 3.77
N LEU A 473 32.64 -7.13 2.88
CA LEU A 473 32.77 -7.83 1.61
C LEU A 473 34.17 -8.44 1.48
N ASN A 474 34.23 -9.68 0.99
CA ASN A 474 35.45 -10.34 0.55
C ASN A 474 35.35 -10.58 -0.95
N ASN A 475 36.13 -9.85 -1.74
CA ASN A 475 36.13 -10.03 -3.20
C ASN A 475 37.28 -10.94 -3.66
N SER A 476 38.01 -11.61 -2.77
CA SER A 476 39.05 -12.58 -3.17
C SER A 476 38.48 -13.98 -3.45
N GLY A 477 39.25 -14.80 -4.16
CA GLY A 477 38.94 -16.22 -4.39
C GLY A 477 39.26 -17.15 -3.21
N VAL A 478 39.58 -16.61 -2.03
CA VAL A 478 39.91 -17.38 -0.82
C VAL A 478 39.12 -16.85 0.38
N ALA A 479 38.82 -17.72 1.35
CA ALA A 479 38.19 -17.30 2.60
C ALA A 479 39.16 -16.40 3.39
N GLN A 480 38.61 -15.44 4.13
CA GLN A 480 39.39 -14.49 4.91
C GLN A 480 38.74 -14.21 6.27
N ASP A 481 39.58 -14.18 7.30
CA ASP A 481 39.21 -13.86 8.67
C ASP A 481 39.73 -12.47 9.04
N VAL A 482 38.90 -11.67 9.70
CA VAL A 482 39.28 -10.32 10.12
C VAL A 482 38.67 -9.95 11.47
N ASP A 483 39.53 -9.47 12.38
CA ASP A 483 39.11 -8.81 13.61
C ASP A 483 38.89 -7.32 13.35
N VAL A 484 37.63 -6.88 13.45
CA VAL A 484 37.25 -5.49 13.23
C VAL A 484 36.91 -4.84 14.56
N SER A 485 37.32 -3.59 14.74
CA SER A 485 37.05 -2.81 15.94
C SER A 485 36.31 -1.51 15.61
N SER A 486 35.81 -0.84 16.66
CA SER A 486 35.05 0.40 16.54
C SER A 486 33.75 0.25 15.75
N LEU A 487 33.12 -0.93 15.79
CA LEU A 487 31.82 -1.15 15.18
C LEU A 487 30.73 -0.37 15.94
N PRO A 488 29.83 0.33 15.25
CA PRO A 488 28.81 1.19 15.88
C PRO A 488 27.57 0.42 16.36
N LEU A 489 27.76 -0.85 16.71
CA LEU A 489 26.75 -1.78 17.15
C LEU A 489 26.98 -2.09 18.64
N PRO A 490 25.95 -2.07 19.50
CA PRO A 490 26.04 -2.49 20.90
C PRO A 490 26.56 -3.90 21.04
N ASP A 491 27.06 -4.24 22.21
CA ASP A 491 27.42 -5.61 22.55
C ASP A 491 26.18 -6.52 22.43
N GLY A 492 26.37 -7.69 21.84
CA GLY A 492 25.27 -8.60 21.52
C GLY A 492 25.61 -9.56 20.39
N SER A 493 24.66 -10.41 20.03
CA SER A 493 24.76 -11.30 18.87
C SER A 493 23.91 -10.73 17.74
N TYR A 494 24.49 -10.63 16.54
CA TYR A 494 23.85 -10.09 15.35
C TYR A 494 23.79 -11.17 14.29
N GLU A 495 22.60 -11.39 13.74
CA GLU A 495 22.42 -12.25 12.58
C GLU A 495 22.96 -11.56 11.32
N ASP A 496 23.64 -12.31 10.46
CA ASP A 496 23.95 -11.86 9.10
C ASP A 496 22.67 -11.87 8.26
N MET A 497 22.29 -10.68 7.79
CA MET A 497 21.05 -10.49 7.06
C MET A 497 21.05 -11.14 5.66
N LEU A 498 22.22 -11.47 5.12
CA LEU A 498 22.34 -12.18 3.85
C LEU A 498 22.34 -13.71 4.01
N HIS A 499 22.79 -14.21 5.17
CA HIS A 499 22.90 -15.64 5.48
C HIS A 499 22.22 -15.97 6.82
N ARG A 500 20.88 -15.93 6.83
CA ARG A 500 20.06 -16.20 8.03
C ARG A 500 20.48 -17.49 8.74
N GLY A 501 20.49 -17.43 10.07
CA GLY A 501 21.02 -18.47 10.95
C GLY A 501 22.52 -18.35 11.26
N THR A 502 23.23 -17.43 10.60
CA THR A 502 24.64 -17.13 10.91
C THR A 502 24.71 -15.98 11.90
N TRP A 503 25.30 -16.21 13.07
CA TRP A 503 25.35 -15.23 14.17
C TRP A 503 26.77 -14.78 14.47
N ILE A 504 26.95 -13.47 14.60
CA ILE A 504 28.22 -12.82 14.87
C ILE A 504 28.12 -12.11 16.22
N ASN A 505 29.02 -12.48 17.13
CA ASN A 505 29.09 -11.88 18.46
C ASN A 505 29.94 -10.62 18.43
N LEU A 506 29.37 -9.53 18.95
CA LEU A 506 30.04 -8.27 19.20
C LEU A 506 30.26 -8.06 20.70
N ALA A 507 31.48 -7.64 21.05
CA ALA A 507 31.84 -7.23 22.40
C ALA A 507 32.81 -6.06 22.39
N GLY A 508 32.52 -5.00 23.16
CA GLY A 508 33.30 -3.77 23.21
C GLY A 508 33.44 -3.09 21.84
N GLY A 509 32.41 -3.18 20.98
CA GLY A 509 32.47 -2.68 19.60
C GLY A 509 33.46 -3.43 18.69
N ARG A 510 33.78 -4.69 19.01
CA ARG A 510 34.66 -5.56 18.21
C ARG A 510 33.93 -6.82 17.78
N ALA A 511 34.21 -7.30 16.58
CA ALA A 511 33.75 -8.59 16.08
C ALA A 511 34.85 -9.29 15.29
N HIS A 512 34.86 -10.61 15.36
CA HIS A 512 35.58 -11.47 14.43
C HIS A 512 34.65 -11.83 13.27
N LEU A 513 35.07 -11.56 12.04
CA LEU A 513 34.30 -11.83 10.84
C LEU A 513 35.04 -12.87 9.99
N HIS A 514 34.37 -13.98 9.70
CA HIS A 514 34.81 -14.96 8.72
C HIS A 514 34.04 -14.75 7.41
N LEU A 515 34.73 -14.43 6.33
CA LEU A 515 34.12 -14.24 5.01
C LEU A 515 34.63 -15.30 4.04
N ASP A 516 33.72 -16.13 3.53
CA ASP A 516 33.97 -17.05 2.42
C ASP A 516 34.46 -16.30 1.15
N PRO A 517 35.07 -17.00 0.18
CA PRO A 517 35.42 -16.40 -1.10
C PRO A 517 34.23 -15.71 -1.76
N THR A 518 34.41 -14.49 -2.27
CA THR A 518 33.34 -13.74 -2.97
C THR A 518 32.03 -13.60 -2.18
N SER A 519 32.12 -13.46 -0.85
CA SER A 519 30.96 -13.37 0.05
C SER A 519 30.80 -11.98 0.67
N SER A 520 29.63 -11.75 1.29
CA SER A 520 29.31 -10.53 2.00
C SER A 520 28.56 -10.82 3.30
N ILE A 521 28.72 -9.97 4.31
CA ILE A 521 27.99 -10.00 5.59
C ILE A 521 27.35 -8.64 5.81
N VAL A 522 26.11 -8.62 6.31
CA VAL A 522 25.41 -7.39 6.68
C VAL A 522 24.80 -7.51 8.08
N LEU A 523 25.18 -6.59 8.98
CA LEU A 523 24.70 -6.52 10.37
C LEU A 523 23.97 -5.21 10.61
N VAL A 524 22.86 -5.25 11.36
CA VAL A 524 21.94 -4.12 11.48
C VAL A 524 21.57 -3.81 12.95
N ARG A 525 21.50 -2.52 13.29
CA ARG A 525 20.96 -1.94 14.54
C ARG A 525 19.80 -0.98 14.19
N GLY A 526 18.65 -1.17 14.84
CA GLY A 526 17.28 -0.74 14.42
C GLY A 526 17.03 0.74 14.13
N ALA A 527 15.91 1.13 13.49
CA ALA A 527 14.55 1.26 14.07
C ALA A 527 13.66 0.00 14.20
N THR A 528 14.08 -1.11 13.62
CA THR A 528 13.53 -2.45 13.83
C THR A 528 14.73 -3.38 13.63
N SER A 529 15.02 -4.29 14.58
CA SER A 529 15.55 -5.60 14.14
C SER A 529 14.64 -6.05 13.01
N LEU A 530 15.14 -6.62 11.92
CA LEU A 530 14.38 -7.04 10.74
C LEU A 530 13.22 -8.01 11.03
N SER A 531 12.18 -7.47 11.66
CA SER A 531 10.85 -7.97 11.90
C SER A 531 9.88 -7.36 10.89
N ALA A 532 10.39 -6.63 9.87
CA ALA A 532 9.59 -5.93 8.86
C ALA A 532 10.21 -6.04 7.45
N ILE A 533 10.75 -7.22 7.12
CA ILE A 533 10.80 -7.79 5.76
C ILE A 533 10.89 -9.31 5.92
N THR A 534 9.74 -9.90 6.19
CA THR A 534 9.53 -11.29 5.81
C THR A 534 9.31 -11.24 4.29
N PRO A 535 9.91 -12.14 3.49
CA PRO A 535 9.41 -12.39 2.14
C PRO A 535 7.89 -12.48 2.26
N ALA A 536 7.14 -11.89 1.32
CA ALA A 536 5.71 -12.14 1.20
C ALA A 536 5.51 -13.63 1.50
N HIS A 537 4.82 -13.94 2.61
CA HIS A 537 4.64 -15.31 3.04
C HIS A 537 4.14 -16.04 1.79
N ALA A 538 4.99 -16.92 1.24
CA ALA A 538 4.52 -17.85 0.26
C ALA A 538 3.45 -18.61 1.05
N GLN A 539 2.19 -18.36 0.71
CA GLN A 539 1.13 -19.29 1.06
C GLN A 539 1.74 -20.65 0.70
N PRO A 540 1.97 -21.56 1.67
CA PRO A 540 2.15 -22.94 1.28
C PRO A 540 0.98 -23.22 0.34
N ALA A 541 1.21 -23.99 -0.72
CA ALA A 541 0.12 -24.54 -1.49
C ALA A 541 -0.71 -25.45 -0.56
N TYR A 542 -1.45 -24.86 0.38
CA TYR A 542 -2.66 -25.42 0.90
C TYR A 542 -3.52 -25.62 -0.32
N ILE A 543 -4.09 -26.80 -0.37
CA ILE A 543 -5.05 -27.21 -1.37
C ILE A 543 -6.27 -26.28 -1.18
N ALA A 544 -6.17 -25.03 -1.65
CA ALA A 544 -7.29 -24.27 -2.13
C ALA A 544 -7.67 -24.99 -3.41
N THR A 545 -8.42 -26.08 -3.26
CA THR A 545 -9.31 -26.47 -4.34
C THR A 545 -10.06 -25.21 -4.71
N SER A 546 -9.91 -24.78 -5.95
CA SER A 546 -10.77 -23.81 -6.62
C SER A 546 -12.18 -24.41 -6.77
N ALA A 547 -12.77 -24.85 -5.66
CA ALA A 547 -14.15 -25.17 -5.54
C ALA A 547 -14.86 -23.87 -5.18
N THR A 548 -15.54 -23.28 -6.16
CA THR A 548 -16.72 -22.46 -5.88
C THR A 548 -17.53 -23.13 -4.77
N LEU A 549 -17.56 -22.53 -3.58
CA LEU A 549 -18.38 -23.00 -2.46
C LEU A 549 -19.84 -23.03 -2.95
N ARG A 550 -20.38 -24.24 -3.13
CA ARG A 550 -21.82 -24.41 -3.29
C ARG A 550 -22.47 -24.05 -1.95
N PRO A 551 -23.55 -23.25 -1.91
CA PRO A 551 -24.36 -23.18 -0.72
C PRO A 551 -24.87 -24.59 -0.40
N MET A 552 -24.83 -25.00 0.87
CA MET A 552 -25.64 -26.12 1.32
C MET A 552 -27.10 -25.77 1.05
N ASP A 553 -27.71 -26.49 0.11
CA ASP A 553 -29.13 -26.76 0.19
C ASP A 553 -29.37 -27.58 1.49
N ALA A 554 -29.93 -26.90 2.49
CA ALA A 554 -31.00 -27.42 3.36
C ALA A 554 -30.71 -28.45 4.48
N THR A 555 -29.60 -28.36 5.22
CA THR A 555 -29.57 -28.92 6.59
C THR A 555 -28.87 -27.97 7.57
N PRO A 556 -29.54 -27.50 8.65
CA PRO A 556 -28.87 -26.74 9.71
C PRO A 556 -27.72 -27.54 10.31
N LEU A 557 -26.58 -26.88 10.52
CA LEU A 557 -25.45 -27.45 11.25
C LEU A 557 -25.94 -27.94 12.63
N ALA A 558 -25.67 -29.19 12.97
CA ALA A 558 -25.91 -29.67 14.33
C ALA A 558 -24.87 -28.99 15.23
N ILE A 559 -25.30 -28.26 16.25
CA ILE A 559 -24.38 -27.61 17.19
C ILE A 559 -24.31 -28.47 18.43
N ASP A 560 -23.53 -29.54 18.36
CA ASP A 560 -23.43 -30.54 19.43
C ASP A 560 -21.99 -30.89 19.85
N GLY A 561 -20.99 -30.41 19.09
CA GLY A 561 -19.56 -30.58 19.31
C GLY A 561 -19.00 -31.88 18.74
N ARG A 562 -19.77 -32.65 17.96
CA ARG A 562 -19.41 -33.99 17.48
C ARG A 562 -19.41 -34.07 15.96
N ASN A 563 -18.66 -35.02 15.42
CA ASN A 563 -18.57 -35.26 13.98
C ASN A 563 -18.22 -34.02 13.15
N ILE A 564 -17.46 -33.07 13.73
CA ILE A 564 -17.19 -31.75 13.14
C ILE A 564 -16.70 -31.83 11.68
N PRO A 565 -15.76 -32.74 11.30
CA PRO A 565 -15.33 -32.85 9.91
C PRO A 565 -16.46 -33.23 8.92
N SER A 566 -17.42 -34.04 9.38
CA SER A 566 -18.60 -34.43 8.60
C SER A 566 -19.60 -33.27 8.51
N ASP A 567 -19.83 -32.59 9.62
CA ASP A 567 -20.82 -31.52 9.73
C ASP A 567 -20.42 -30.29 8.89
N PHE A 568 -19.11 -30.05 8.76
CA PHE A 568 -18.53 -29.01 7.91
C PHE A 568 -18.15 -29.49 6.49
N ALA A 569 -18.44 -30.75 6.11
CA ALA A 569 -18.46 -31.29 4.72
C ALA A 569 -17.58 -30.61 3.64
N GLY A 570 -16.26 -30.49 3.86
CA GLY A 570 -15.31 -29.90 2.89
C GLY A 570 -14.89 -28.45 3.16
N HIS A 571 -15.29 -27.87 4.28
CA HIS A 571 -14.93 -26.53 4.74
C HIS A 571 -13.71 -26.52 5.69
N LEU A 572 -12.77 -27.47 5.53
CA LEU A 572 -11.51 -27.50 6.28
C LEU A 572 -10.67 -26.27 5.92
N THR A 573 -10.35 -25.47 6.93
CA THR A 573 -9.67 -24.18 6.78
C THR A 573 -8.20 -24.25 7.20
N ALA A 574 -7.91 -24.95 8.30
CA ALA A 574 -6.53 -25.15 8.76
C ALA A 574 -6.40 -26.47 9.51
N THR A 575 -5.20 -27.04 9.50
CA THR A 575 -4.85 -28.28 10.22
C THR A 575 -3.61 -28.01 11.06
N GLN A 576 -3.60 -28.50 12.29
CA GLN A 576 -2.46 -28.45 13.18
C GLN A 576 -1.32 -29.27 12.57
N ASP A 577 -0.12 -28.70 12.56
CA ASP A 577 1.07 -29.36 12.02
C ASP A 577 2.20 -29.46 13.04
N ASN A 578 1.96 -28.96 14.26
CA ASN A 578 2.93 -28.96 15.32
C ASN A 578 2.59 -30.03 16.35
N PHE A 579 3.64 -30.65 16.90
CA PHE A 579 3.48 -31.56 18.02
C PHE A 579 3.26 -30.76 19.29
N THR A 580 2.71 -31.40 20.31
CA THR A 580 2.31 -30.73 21.54
C THR A 580 2.97 -31.39 22.75
N TRP A 581 3.40 -30.65 23.77
CA TRP A 581 3.96 -31.29 24.98
C TRP A 581 2.87 -31.79 25.93
N PHE A 582 1.63 -31.68 25.48
CA PHE A 582 0.38 -31.93 26.16
C PHE A 582 -0.29 -33.06 25.37
N GLY A 583 -0.29 -34.27 25.92
CA GLY A 583 -0.81 -35.43 25.19
C GLY A 583 -2.34 -35.44 25.09
N ASP A 584 -2.85 -36.25 24.17
CA ASP A 584 -4.27 -36.54 23.92
C ASP A 584 -5.02 -36.84 25.23
N ALA A 585 -6.34 -36.54 25.27
CA ALA A 585 -7.13 -36.81 26.47
C ALA A 585 -7.05 -38.30 26.86
N GLY A 586 -6.62 -38.57 28.10
CA GLY A 586 -6.43 -39.93 28.63
C GLY A 586 -4.97 -40.41 28.68
N HIS A 587 -4.01 -39.64 28.16
CA HIS A 587 -2.59 -39.88 28.43
C HIS A 587 -2.23 -39.45 29.87
N PRO A 588 -1.35 -40.17 30.60
CA PRO A 588 -0.97 -39.84 32.00
C PRO A 588 -0.33 -38.44 32.19
N SER A 589 -0.03 -37.74 31.11
CA SER A 589 0.49 -36.36 31.09
C SER A 589 -0.44 -35.37 30.38
N GLY A 590 -1.76 -35.65 30.35
CA GLY A 590 -2.77 -34.94 29.56
C GLY A 590 -2.65 -33.42 29.51
N GLY A 591 -3.19 -32.83 28.43
CA GLY A 591 -3.24 -31.39 28.27
C GLY A 591 -4.28 -30.89 27.26
N SER A 592 -4.42 -29.57 27.12
CA SER A 592 -5.34 -28.96 26.14
C SER A 592 -4.74 -29.01 24.74
N GLU A 593 -5.58 -29.22 23.73
CA GLU A 593 -5.15 -29.50 22.35
C GLU A 593 -6.12 -28.90 21.33
N MET A 594 -5.59 -28.59 20.14
CA MET A 594 -6.36 -28.05 19.01
C MET A 594 -5.82 -28.64 17.69
N ASP A 595 -6.71 -29.28 16.92
CA ASP A 595 -6.37 -30.17 15.81
C ASP A 595 -6.73 -29.59 14.43
N GLN A 596 -8.00 -29.29 14.17
CA GLN A 596 -8.44 -28.78 12.87
C GLN A 596 -9.45 -27.65 13.02
N LEU A 597 -9.37 -26.68 12.12
CA LEU A 597 -10.26 -25.51 12.03
C LEU A 597 -11.09 -25.65 10.77
N PHE A 598 -12.40 -25.51 10.94
CA PHE A 598 -13.39 -25.50 9.87
C PHE A 598 -14.14 -24.18 9.94
N VAL A 599 -14.36 -23.54 8.79
CA VAL A 599 -15.06 -22.26 8.72
C VAL A 599 -16.04 -22.31 7.56
N ASN A 600 -17.31 -22.06 7.88
CA ASN A 600 -18.41 -21.99 6.94
C ASN A 600 -19.31 -20.79 7.30
N ASN A 601 -20.35 -20.55 6.51
CA ASN A 601 -21.36 -19.57 6.82
C ASN A 601 -22.75 -19.97 6.32
N ASP A 602 -23.76 -19.44 6.99
CA ASP A 602 -25.10 -19.34 6.42
C ASP A 602 -25.39 -17.90 5.96
N ALA A 603 -26.65 -17.58 5.67
CA ALA A 603 -27.07 -16.26 5.20
C ALA A 603 -26.91 -15.14 6.24
N SER A 604 -26.69 -15.47 7.51
CA SER A 604 -26.77 -14.54 8.64
C SER A 604 -25.71 -14.73 9.73
N SER A 605 -24.97 -15.85 9.70
CA SER A 605 -24.02 -16.21 10.75
C SER A 605 -22.76 -16.86 10.17
N LEU A 606 -21.64 -16.62 10.85
CA LEU A 606 -20.39 -17.35 10.70
C LEU A 606 -20.47 -18.65 11.49
N GLN A 607 -20.04 -19.75 10.90
CA GLN A 607 -20.00 -21.08 11.52
C GLN A 607 -18.54 -21.51 11.64
N ILE A 608 -18.10 -21.86 12.86
CA ILE A 608 -16.72 -22.26 13.13
C ILE A 608 -16.73 -23.61 13.86
N GLY A 609 -15.98 -24.57 13.33
CA GLY A 609 -15.73 -25.87 13.96
C GLY A 609 -14.26 -25.98 14.34
N ILE A 610 -13.96 -26.39 15.56
CA ILE A 610 -12.59 -26.64 16.02
C ILE A 610 -12.56 -28.01 16.68
N THR A 611 -11.79 -28.95 16.13
CA THR A 611 -11.56 -30.25 16.78
C THR A 611 -10.43 -30.15 17.81
N GLY A 612 -10.53 -30.91 18.89
CA GLY A 612 -9.57 -30.92 19.99
C GLY A 612 -10.23 -31.03 21.37
N ASN A 613 -9.49 -30.71 22.43
CA ASN A 613 -9.96 -30.72 23.80
C ASN A 613 -9.38 -29.57 24.65
N LEU A 614 -10.08 -29.22 25.73
CA LEU A 614 -9.71 -28.14 26.64
C LEU A 614 -9.78 -28.64 28.08
N GLU A 615 -8.68 -28.55 28.81
CA GLU A 615 -8.62 -29.04 30.19
C GLU A 615 -9.38 -28.15 31.17
N ASN A 616 -9.83 -28.77 32.27
CA ASN A 616 -10.43 -28.07 33.39
C ASN A 616 -9.38 -27.42 34.31
N ASN A 617 -8.50 -26.60 33.74
CA ASN A 617 -7.42 -25.87 34.43
C ASN A 617 -7.39 -24.39 34.06
N ARG A 618 -8.52 -23.87 33.52
CA ARG A 618 -8.69 -22.50 33.04
C ARG A 618 -7.82 -22.13 31.84
N ASN A 619 -7.33 -23.10 31.09
CA ASN A 619 -6.84 -22.83 29.74
C ASN A 619 -7.99 -22.31 28.88
N SER A 620 -7.66 -21.50 27.88
CA SER A 620 -8.66 -20.88 27.02
C SER A 620 -8.31 -21.08 25.56
N TRP A 621 -9.34 -21.34 24.76
CA TRP A 621 -9.26 -21.18 23.32
C TRP A 621 -9.61 -19.74 22.98
N LEU A 622 -8.74 -19.10 22.21
CA LEU A 622 -8.93 -17.75 21.69
C LEU A 622 -9.12 -17.84 20.18
N VAL A 623 -10.20 -17.26 19.67
CA VAL A 623 -10.49 -17.19 18.23
C VAL A 623 -10.59 -15.71 17.84
N PHE A 624 -9.56 -15.22 17.16
CA PHE A 624 -9.49 -13.88 16.62
C PHE A 624 -10.16 -13.83 15.25
N LEU A 625 -10.96 -12.79 15.04
CA LEU A 625 -11.66 -12.55 13.79
C LEU A 625 -11.32 -11.15 13.29
N GLN A 626 -11.01 -11.05 12.01
CA GLN A 626 -11.01 -9.79 11.27
C GLN A 626 -12.17 -9.80 10.29
N THR A 627 -13.12 -8.91 10.53
CA THR A 627 -14.38 -8.76 9.81
C THR A 627 -14.51 -7.38 9.15
N ALA A 628 -13.64 -6.44 9.52
CA ALA A 628 -13.53 -5.09 9.01
C ALA A 628 -12.04 -4.66 8.91
N PRO A 629 -11.71 -3.55 8.24
CA PRO A 629 -10.33 -3.03 8.22
C PRO A 629 -9.98 -2.17 9.44
N GLU A 630 -10.85 -2.10 10.46
CA GLU A 630 -10.74 -1.15 11.59
C GLU A 630 -9.91 -1.67 12.77
N GLY A 631 -9.50 -2.94 12.79
CA GLY A 631 -8.69 -3.54 13.85
C GLY A 631 -7.25 -3.03 13.90
N THR A 632 -6.48 -3.47 14.90
CA THR A 632 -5.05 -3.17 15.04
C THR A 632 -4.22 -4.44 15.05
N SER A 633 -3.07 -4.46 14.37
CA SER A 633 -2.16 -5.62 14.39
C SER A 633 -1.48 -5.80 15.75
N THR A 634 -1.31 -4.74 16.54
CA THR A 634 -0.91 -4.86 17.95
C THR A 634 -2.14 -4.93 18.85
N LEU A 635 -2.24 -5.94 19.71
CA LEU A 635 -3.34 -6.04 20.69
C LEU A 635 -3.23 -4.93 21.74
N THR A 636 -4.26 -4.08 21.80
CA THR A 636 -4.35 -2.96 22.76
C THR A 636 -5.46 -3.14 23.80
N ALA A 637 -6.36 -4.10 23.59
CA ALA A 637 -7.51 -4.34 24.44
C ALA A 637 -7.11 -4.68 25.89
N THR A 638 -7.86 -4.11 26.81
CA THR A 638 -7.76 -4.34 28.27
C THR A 638 -9.08 -4.85 28.85
N ALA A 639 -10.19 -4.63 28.16
CA ALA A 639 -11.47 -5.21 28.49
C ALA A 639 -11.52 -6.67 28.04
N GLY A 640 -11.81 -7.55 28.96
CA GLY A 640 -11.96 -8.98 28.73
C GLY A 640 -12.60 -9.64 29.93
N PRO A 641 -12.86 -10.95 29.87
CA PRO A 641 -13.41 -11.69 30.99
C PRO A 641 -12.53 -11.59 32.24
N PRO A 642 -13.09 -11.86 33.45
CA PRO A 642 -12.40 -11.69 34.73
C PRO A 642 -11.08 -12.48 34.89
N SER A 643 -10.78 -13.40 33.97
CA SER A 643 -9.52 -14.15 33.92
C SER A 643 -8.28 -13.27 33.71
N GLY A 644 -8.45 -12.05 33.17
CA GLY A 644 -7.35 -11.11 32.91
C GLY A 644 -6.46 -11.48 31.73
N ILE A 645 -6.75 -12.57 31.01
CA ILE A 645 -5.95 -13.06 29.88
C ILE A 645 -5.81 -12.01 28.78
N VAL A 646 -6.93 -11.38 28.37
CA VAL A 646 -6.92 -10.35 27.32
C VAL A 646 -6.00 -9.17 27.67
N GLY A 647 -6.09 -8.67 28.91
CA GLY A 647 -5.22 -7.59 29.36
C GLY A 647 -3.74 -7.98 29.45
N SER A 648 -3.45 -9.23 29.84
CA SER A 648 -2.08 -9.77 29.87
C SER A 648 -1.47 -9.96 28.48
N MET A 649 -2.30 -10.09 27.45
CA MET A 649 -1.88 -10.22 26.05
C MET A 649 -1.59 -8.87 25.36
N ARG A 650 -1.73 -7.75 26.08
CA ARG A 650 -1.46 -6.42 25.54
C ARG A 650 -0.03 -6.31 25.02
N GLY A 651 0.12 -5.76 23.81
CA GLY A 651 1.40 -5.62 23.13
C GLY A 651 1.81 -6.82 22.29
N THR A 652 1.07 -7.94 22.34
CA THR A 652 1.23 -9.02 21.37
C THR A 652 0.93 -8.49 19.96
N MET A 653 1.84 -8.75 19.02
CA MET A 653 1.73 -8.31 17.63
C MET A 653 1.29 -9.48 16.77
N MET A 654 0.21 -9.29 16.01
CA MET A 654 -0.32 -10.20 15.00
C MET A 654 0.42 -10.03 13.68
N ASP A 655 0.39 -11.07 12.84
CA ASP A 655 0.96 -11.06 11.50
C ASP A 655 0.57 -9.82 10.67
N ASP A 656 1.50 -9.37 9.83
CA ASP A 656 1.28 -8.34 8.84
C ASP A 656 0.04 -8.62 7.98
N GLY A 657 -0.84 -7.63 7.91
CA GLY A 657 -2.13 -7.71 7.24
C GLY A 657 -3.26 -8.31 8.09
N PHE A 658 -3.00 -8.89 9.27
CA PHE A 658 -4.05 -9.35 10.19
C PHE A 658 -4.25 -8.37 11.34
N ALA A 659 -5.40 -7.70 11.31
CA ALA A 659 -5.76 -6.70 12.30
C ALA A 659 -7.13 -7.08 12.88
N PRO A 660 -7.17 -8.01 13.85
CA PRO A 660 -8.44 -8.54 14.35
C PRO A 660 -9.24 -7.46 15.07
N ASP A 661 -10.54 -7.45 14.79
CA ASP A 661 -11.52 -6.54 15.40
C ASP A 661 -12.33 -7.24 16.49
N TRP A 662 -12.42 -8.58 16.45
CA TRP A 662 -13.11 -9.38 17.45
C TRP A 662 -12.26 -10.51 18.00
N LEU A 663 -12.49 -10.84 19.26
CA LEU A 663 -11.97 -12.03 19.92
C LEU A 663 -13.11 -12.78 20.59
N LEU A 664 -13.32 -14.03 20.19
CA LEU A 664 -14.14 -14.98 20.92
C LEU A 664 -13.25 -15.80 21.85
N MET A 665 -13.56 -15.77 23.14
CA MET A 665 -12.81 -16.46 24.18
C MET A 665 -13.66 -17.54 24.81
N MET A 666 -13.14 -18.77 24.85
CA MET A 666 -13.81 -19.93 25.43
C MET A 666 -12.95 -20.56 26.52
N ASN A 667 -13.53 -20.75 27.71
CA ASN A 667 -12.82 -21.25 28.88
C ASN A 667 -13.60 -22.38 29.56
N ALA A 668 -12.96 -23.53 29.78
CA ALA A 668 -13.56 -24.64 30.51
C ALA A 668 -13.28 -24.52 32.02
N ASP A 669 -14.34 -24.46 32.82
CA ASP A 669 -14.26 -24.52 34.29
C ASP A 669 -15.40 -25.39 34.86
N GLY A 670 -15.02 -26.46 35.54
CA GLY A 670 -15.91 -27.49 36.06
C GLY A 670 -16.60 -28.27 34.93
N THR A 671 -17.93 -28.22 34.92
CA THR A 671 -18.77 -28.89 33.92
C THR A 671 -19.25 -27.93 32.82
N LYS A 672 -18.72 -26.71 32.78
CA LYS A 672 -19.20 -25.65 31.89
C LYS A 672 -18.09 -25.10 31.02
N LEU A 673 -18.45 -24.76 29.79
CA LEU A 673 -17.68 -23.88 28.92
C LEU A 673 -18.30 -22.48 29.00
N TYR A 674 -17.48 -21.49 29.34
CA TYR A 674 -17.84 -20.07 29.37
C TYR A 674 -17.40 -19.39 28.08
N VAL A 675 -18.25 -18.53 27.53
CA VAL A 675 -18.03 -17.88 26.23
C VAL A 675 -18.20 -16.37 26.36
N ASP A 676 -17.16 -15.66 25.95
CA ASP A 676 -17.08 -14.20 25.96
C ASP A 676 -16.73 -13.69 24.56
N LEU A 677 -17.41 -12.62 24.12
CA LEU A 677 -17.08 -11.89 22.90
C LEU A 677 -16.47 -10.54 23.28
N VAL A 678 -15.27 -10.28 22.77
CA VAL A 678 -14.51 -9.06 23.01
C VAL A 678 -14.45 -8.25 21.73
N ASP A 679 -14.89 -7.00 21.81
CA ASP A 679 -14.70 -5.98 20.79
C ASP A 679 -13.32 -5.35 21.02
N LEU A 680 -12.35 -5.73 20.18
CA LEU A 680 -10.96 -5.30 20.32
C LEU A 680 -10.77 -3.83 19.96
N VAL A 681 -11.64 -3.28 19.11
CA VAL A 681 -11.58 -1.89 18.63
C VAL A 681 -12.14 -0.94 19.69
N ASN A 682 -13.33 -1.23 20.21
CA ASN A 682 -13.99 -0.40 21.21
C ASN A 682 -13.57 -0.73 22.63
N ASN A 683 -12.72 -1.75 22.80
CA ASN A 683 -12.23 -2.21 24.09
C ASN A 683 -13.39 -2.51 25.06
N THR A 684 -14.34 -3.33 24.61
CA THR A 684 -15.48 -3.78 25.42
C THR A 684 -15.61 -5.29 25.39
N THR A 685 -16.26 -5.87 26.40
CA THR A 685 -16.47 -7.32 26.49
C THR A 685 -17.93 -7.61 26.81
N ARG A 686 -18.45 -8.69 26.22
CA ARG A 686 -19.79 -9.20 26.45
C ARG A 686 -19.74 -10.70 26.74
N TYR A 687 -20.10 -11.04 27.98
CA TYR A 687 -20.33 -12.43 28.36
C TYR A 687 -21.57 -12.96 27.64
N LEU A 688 -21.37 -13.85 26.66
CA LEU A 688 -22.46 -14.41 25.86
C LEU A 688 -23.22 -15.48 26.65
N GLY A 689 -22.53 -16.24 27.50
CA GLY A 689 -23.13 -17.21 28.40
C GLY A 689 -22.25 -18.43 28.63
N SER A 690 -22.88 -19.51 29.11
CA SER A 690 -22.24 -20.81 29.33
C SER A 690 -23.11 -21.96 28.82
N VAL A 691 -22.43 -23.05 28.47
CA VAL A 691 -23.01 -24.33 28.07
C VAL A 691 -22.43 -25.47 28.91
N THR A 692 -23.20 -26.53 29.14
CA THR A 692 -22.70 -27.74 29.81
C THR A 692 -21.86 -28.55 28.83
N ILE A 693 -20.61 -28.85 29.20
CA ILE A 693 -19.67 -29.65 28.42
C ILE A 693 -20.27 -31.05 28.19
N ASN A 694 -20.13 -31.59 26.97
CA ASN A 694 -20.64 -32.91 26.53
C ASN A 694 -22.18 -33.04 26.53
N SER A 695 -22.92 -31.94 26.65
CA SER A 695 -24.39 -31.99 26.69
C SER A 695 -25.05 -32.20 25.32
N GLY A 696 -24.31 -31.96 24.21
CA GLY A 696 -24.84 -32.02 22.85
C GLY A 696 -25.85 -30.92 22.52
N ASN A 697 -25.81 -29.79 23.22
CA ASN A 697 -26.68 -28.64 22.99
C ASN A 697 -25.85 -27.36 22.89
N GLY A 698 -26.04 -26.58 21.82
CA GLY A 698 -25.33 -25.31 21.59
C GLY A 698 -25.91 -24.06 22.25
N ILE A 699 -26.97 -24.16 23.05
CA ILE A 699 -27.67 -22.99 23.61
C ILE A 699 -26.92 -22.42 24.81
N LEU A 700 -26.45 -21.17 24.68
CA LEU A 700 -25.80 -20.41 25.75
C LEU A 700 -26.81 -19.90 26.80
N SER A 701 -26.42 -19.96 28.07
CA SER A 701 -27.24 -19.51 29.20
C SER A 701 -26.48 -18.60 30.18
N GLY A 702 -27.18 -17.68 30.84
CA GLY A 702 -26.64 -16.84 31.91
C GLY A 702 -25.88 -15.58 31.48
N GLY A 703 -25.77 -15.31 30.18
CA GLY A 703 -25.12 -14.10 29.62
C GLY A 703 -26.08 -13.18 28.86
N ILE A 704 -25.50 -12.19 28.17
CA ILE A 704 -26.20 -11.22 27.30
C ILE A 704 -25.99 -11.64 25.84
N ASN A 705 -26.95 -12.40 25.31
CA ASN A 705 -26.90 -12.96 23.96
C ASN A 705 -28.14 -12.58 23.13
N PRO A 706 -28.30 -11.30 22.76
CA PRO A 706 -29.51 -10.81 22.08
C PRO A 706 -29.65 -11.31 20.63
N SER A 707 -28.54 -11.70 19.99
CA SER A 707 -28.50 -12.15 18.60
C SER A 707 -28.60 -13.67 18.46
N GLY A 708 -28.58 -14.42 19.57
CA GLY A 708 -28.77 -15.86 19.58
C GLY A 708 -27.56 -16.68 19.14
N ALA A 709 -26.34 -16.23 19.44
CA ALA A 709 -25.12 -17.01 19.23
C ALA A 709 -25.19 -18.37 19.94
N GLN A 710 -24.62 -19.40 19.31
CA GLN A 710 -24.64 -20.78 19.82
C GLN A 710 -23.22 -21.34 19.91
N VAL A 711 -22.93 -22.09 20.97
CA VAL A 711 -21.67 -22.82 21.15
C VAL A 711 -21.96 -24.15 21.82
N ALA A 712 -21.53 -25.25 21.21
CA ALA A 712 -21.45 -26.57 21.83
C ALA A 712 -20.00 -27.01 21.96
N PHE A 713 -19.73 -27.85 22.96
CA PHE A 713 -18.39 -28.38 23.19
C PHE A 713 -18.46 -29.82 23.69
N ASP A 714 -17.96 -30.74 22.86
CA ASP A 714 -17.71 -32.12 23.24
C ASP A 714 -16.20 -32.31 23.48
N ASN A 715 -15.86 -32.43 24.76
CA ASN A 715 -14.50 -32.52 25.26
C ASN A 715 -14.02 -33.97 25.40
N THR A 716 -14.58 -34.90 24.63
CA THR A 716 -14.21 -36.32 24.65
C THR A 716 -13.15 -36.71 23.61
N ASN A 717 -12.56 -35.73 22.91
CA ASN A 717 -11.51 -35.97 21.92
C ASN A 717 -10.30 -36.67 22.55
N ILE A 718 -9.95 -37.86 22.06
CA ILE A 718 -8.79 -38.67 22.51
C ILE A 718 -7.80 -38.95 21.36
N ALA A 719 -7.93 -38.24 20.25
CA ALA A 719 -7.17 -38.45 19.02
C ALA A 719 -6.75 -37.09 18.47
N GLY A 720 -5.56 -36.96 17.90
CA GLY A 720 -5.03 -35.66 17.54
C GLY A 720 -3.50 -35.68 17.44
N VAL A 721 -2.90 -34.50 17.43
CA VAL A 721 -1.44 -34.36 17.43
C VAL A 721 -0.81 -34.88 18.72
N THR A 722 0.11 -35.83 18.57
CA THR A 722 0.77 -36.44 19.72
C THR A 722 1.90 -35.57 20.31
N SER A 723 2.42 -35.98 21.47
CA SER A 723 3.57 -35.33 22.11
C SER A 723 4.95 -35.74 21.64
N ASP A 724 5.04 -36.32 20.45
CA ASP A 724 6.29 -36.81 19.90
C ASP A 724 7.03 -35.73 19.10
N PRO A 725 8.13 -35.15 19.63
CA PRO A 725 8.94 -34.14 18.93
C PRO A 725 9.59 -34.64 17.63
N SER A 726 9.64 -35.96 17.42
CA SER A 726 10.27 -36.55 16.26
C SER A 726 9.38 -36.56 15.01
N ARG A 727 8.06 -36.39 15.17
CA ARG A 727 7.11 -36.40 14.05
C ARG A 727 7.30 -35.20 13.12
N SER A 728 7.16 -35.44 11.83
CA SER A 728 7.16 -34.38 10.81
C SER A 728 5.84 -33.60 10.83
N ALA A 729 5.85 -32.40 10.25
CA ALA A 729 4.64 -31.58 10.07
C ALA A 729 3.51 -32.36 9.39
N SER A 730 3.83 -33.11 8.33
CA SER A 730 2.86 -33.96 7.62
C SER A 730 2.30 -35.12 8.44
N GLN A 731 3.08 -35.67 9.38
CA GLN A 731 2.61 -36.71 10.29
C GLN A 731 1.67 -36.12 11.34
N ASN A 732 2.03 -34.96 11.91
CA ASN A 732 1.14 -34.24 12.84
C ASN A 732 -0.17 -33.85 12.15
N GLN A 733 -0.13 -33.38 10.90
CA GLN A 733 -1.35 -33.09 10.13
C GLN A 733 -2.24 -34.32 9.93
N ALA A 734 -1.62 -35.49 9.71
CA ALA A 734 -2.36 -36.74 9.58
C ALA A 734 -2.99 -37.17 10.91
N ASP A 735 -2.32 -36.92 12.04
CA ASP A 735 -2.83 -37.22 13.36
C ASP A 735 -3.97 -36.27 13.75
N ALA A 736 -3.81 -34.95 13.50
CA ALA A 736 -4.84 -33.94 13.68
C ALA A 736 -6.14 -34.28 12.93
N ALA A 737 -6.02 -34.86 11.72
CA ALA A 737 -7.16 -35.28 10.90
C ALA A 737 -7.95 -36.46 11.49
N THR A 738 -7.48 -37.10 12.56
CA THR A 738 -8.21 -38.17 13.25
C THR A 738 -9.19 -37.65 14.32
N ALA A 739 -9.04 -36.39 14.73
CA ALA A 739 -9.91 -35.74 15.71
C ALA A 739 -11.29 -35.44 15.10
N THR A 740 -12.36 -35.71 15.83
CA THR A 740 -13.74 -35.53 15.33
C THR A 740 -14.68 -34.77 16.26
N THR A 741 -14.25 -34.52 17.50
CA THR A 741 -15.02 -33.80 18.53
C THR A 741 -14.28 -32.56 18.96
N GLY A 742 -15.01 -31.56 19.45
CA GLY A 742 -14.45 -30.30 19.92
C GLY A 742 -15.53 -29.23 20.06
N ALA A 743 -15.27 -28.00 19.61
CA ALA A 743 -16.21 -26.88 19.67
C ALA A 743 -16.86 -26.58 18.33
N GLU A 744 -18.17 -26.34 18.35
CA GLU A 744 -18.93 -25.81 17.22
C GLU A 744 -19.61 -24.51 17.62
N ILE A 745 -19.46 -23.49 16.77
CA ILE A 745 -19.79 -22.11 17.09
C ILE A 745 -20.63 -21.55 15.93
N VAL A 746 -21.75 -20.91 16.26
CA VAL A 746 -22.55 -20.10 15.34
C VAL A 746 -22.55 -18.68 15.87
N LEU A 747 -21.90 -17.77 15.14
CA LEU A 747 -21.73 -16.38 15.52
C LEU A 747 -22.48 -15.47 14.52
N PRO A 748 -23.60 -14.84 14.93
CA PRO A 748 -24.36 -13.96 14.06
C PRO A 748 -23.52 -12.81 13.51
N PHE A 749 -23.66 -12.49 12.21
CA PHE A 749 -22.93 -11.36 11.59
C PHE A 749 -23.22 -10.02 12.26
N SER A 750 -24.39 -9.88 12.90
CA SER A 750 -24.75 -8.70 13.69
C SER A 750 -23.88 -8.51 14.94
N ASP A 751 -23.39 -9.60 15.53
CA ASP A 751 -22.54 -9.54 16.72
C ASP A 751 -21.10 -9.15 16.40
N ILE A 752 -20.64 -9.47 15.19
CA ILE A 752 -19.28 -9.19 14.71
C ILE A 752 -19.24 -8.11 13.63
N GLN A 753 -20.34 -7.39 13.40
CA GLN A 753 -20.43 -6.26 12.47
C GLN A 753 -19.81 -6.51 11.09
N LEU A 754 -20.04 -7.70 10.50
CA LEU A 754 -19.42 -8.11 9.24
C LEU A 754 -19.51 -7.01 8.16
N ALA A 755 -18.35 -6.59 7.64
CA ALA A 755 -18.28 -5.52 6.65
C ALA A 755 -17.86 -6.00 5.25
N ALA A 756 -17.33 -7.22 5.11
CA ALA A 756 -16.82 -7.77 3.85
C ALA A 756 -17.40 -9.16 3.54
N GLY A 757 -17.31 -9.59 2.28
CA GLY A 757 -17.66 -10.96 1.85
C GLY A 757 -16.61 -12.01 2.22
N LYS A 758 -15.73 -11.71 3.19
CA LYS A 758 -14.66 -12.57 3.67
C LYS A 758 -14.37 -12.29 5.14
N VAL A 759 -13.82 -13.28 5.84
CA VAL A 759 -13.35 -13.16 7.24
C VAL A 759 -11.95 -13.73 7.33
N ARG A 760 -11.09 -13.18 8.18
CA ARG A 760 -9.83 -13.83 8.57
C ARG A 760 -9.94 -14.39 9.96
N VAL A 761 -9.48 -15.63 10.16
CA VAL A 761 -9.63 -16.38 11.40
C VAL A 761 -8.28 -16.89 11.88
N PHE A 762 -8.00 -16.70 13.16
CA PHE A 762 -6.85 -17.27 13.86
C PHE A 762 -7.32 -17.85 15.19
N ALA A 763 -7.04 -19.12 15.46
CA ALA A 763 -7.36 -19.77 16.72
C ALA A 763 -6.10 -20.23 17.45
N MET A 764 -6.05 -20.10 18.77
CA MET A 764 -4.90 -20.59 19.56
C MET A 764 -5.29 -20.96 20.99
N ILE A 765 -4.39 -21.69 21.65
CA ILE A 765 -4.52 -22.06 23.07
C ILE A 765 -3.63 -21.18 23.93
N VAL A 766 -4.22 -20.64 25.00
CA VAL A 766 -3.50 -19.92 26.05
C VAL A 766 -3.75 -20.52 27.42
N GLY A 767 -2.70 -20.57 28.24
CA GLY A 767 -2.79 -20.96 29.64
C GLY A 767 -3.47 -19.91 30.49
N SER A 768 -3.85 -20.27 31.72
CA SER A 768 -4.53 -19.39 32.68
C SER A 768 -3.75 -18.10 33.05
N GLY A 769 -2.44 -18.05 32.80
CA GLY A 769 -1.58 -16.87 32.93
C GLY A 769 -1.28 -16.15 31.60
N ALA A 770 -2.09 -16.37 30.57
CA ALA A 770 -1.86 -15.94 29.19
C ALA A 770 -0.60 -16.52 28.51
N TYR A 771 0.00 -17.57 29.08
CA TYR A 771 1.10 -18.29 28.44
C TYR A 771 0.64 -18.90 27.11
N ILE A 772 1.27 -18.51 26.00
CA ILE A 772 0.88 -18.90 24.65
C ILE A 772 1.51 -20.25 24.30
N SER A 773 0.65 -21.21 23.97
CA SER A 773 1.04 -22.55 23.50
C SER A 773 1.64 -22.49 22.09
N ASN A 774 2.33 -23.55 21.69
CA ASN A 774 2.76 -23.77 20.31
C ASN A 774 1.63 -24.33 19.41
N GLN A 775 0.42 -24.45 19.95
CA GLN A 775 -0.77 -24.92 19.24
C GLN A 775 -1.64 -23.75 18.83
N ALA A 776 -1.74 -23.58 17.51
CA ALA A 776 -2.63 -22.64 16.86
C ALA A 776 -3.13 -23.18 15.52
N LEU A 777 -4.16 -22.53 14.98
CA LEU A 777 -4.77 -22.82 13.68
C LEU A 777 -4.95 -21.49 12.93
N PRO A 778 -4.25 -21.27 11.81
CA PRO A 778 -3.25 -22.15 11.18
C PRO A 778 -2.05 -22.53 12.07
N GLY A 779 -1.51 -23.74 11.84
CA GLY A 779 -0.35 -24.27 12.57
C GLY A 779 0.95 -23.54 12.24
N PHE A 780 1.94 -23.64 13.13
CA PHE A 780 3.18 -22.86 13.05
C PHE A 780 4.26 -23.44 12.13
N GLY A 781 4.02 -24.53 11.39
CA GLY A 781 4.96 -25.08 10.41
C GLY A 781 5.79 -26.27 10.88
N GLY A 782 5.35 -26.93 11.97
CA GLY A 782 6.02 -28.08 12.58
C GLY A 782 7.35 -27.77 13.28
N ARG A 783 7.51 -28.32 14.49
CA ARG A 783 8.68 -28.18 15.39
C ARG A 783 8.82 -26.83 16.10
N PHE A 784 7.71 -26.11 16.29
CA PHE A 784 7.69 -24.91 17.12
C PHE A 784 7.54 -25.28 18.60
N TYR A 785 8.32 -24.63 19.45
CA TYR A 785 8.14 -24.70 20.90
C TYR A 785 7.08 -23.69 21.36
N ASN A 786 6.60 -23.84 22.60
CA ASN A 786 5.66 -22.90 23.19
C ASN A 786 6.23 -21.47 23.15
N LEU A 787 5.38 -20.50 22.80
CA LEU A 787 5.80 -19.12 22.56
C LEU A 787 6.03 -18.33 23.86
N GLY A 788 5.53 -18.83 24.99
CA GLY A 788 5.81 -18.26 26.29
C GLY A 788 4.82 -17.20 26.75
N THR A 789 5.21 -16.37 27.69
CA THR A 789 4.37 -15.28 28.21
C THR A 789 4.38 -14.08 27.25
N PRO A 790 3.22 -13.46 26.96
CA PRO A 790 3.11 -12.22 26.20
C PRO A 790 3.95 -11.05 26.76
N PRO A 791 4.26 -10.02 25.93
CA PRO A 791 3.87 -9.89 24.53
C PRO A 791 4.70 -10.81 23.62
N VAL A 792 4.03 -11.48 22.69
CA VAL A 792 4.66 -12.26 21.63
C VAL A 792 4.53 -11.53 20.31
N ASP A 793 5.52 -11.69 19.45
CA ASP A 793 5.55 -11.13 18.11
C ASP A 793 5.31 -12.27 17.11
N PHE A 794 4.08 -12.36 16.61
CA PHE A 794 3.68 -13.42 15.71
C PHE A 794 4.32 -13.28 14.32
N ASP A 795 4.72 -12.07 13.87
CA ASP A 795 5.47 -11.86 12.61
C ASP A 795 6.81 -12.64 12.55
N ARG A 796 7.28 -13.16 13.70
CA ARG A 796 8.49 -13.98 13.80
C ARG A 796 8.27 -15.46 13.51
N ILE A 797 7.02 -15.90 13.35
CA ILE A 797 6.67 -17.28 13.05
C ILE A 797 6.57 -17.42 11.52
N PRO A 798 7.28 -18.37 10.88
CA PRO A 798 7.45 -18.44 9.43
C PRO A 798 6.22 -18.88 8.64
N THR A 799 5.07 -19.02 9.29
CA THR A 799 3.79 -19.37 8.69
C THR A 799 2.80 -18.24 8.95
N THR A 800 1.96 -17.93 7.96
CA THR A 800 0.86 -17.00 8.14
C THR A 800 -0.11 -17.53 9.21
N GLN A 801 -0.29 -16.83 10.33
CA GLN A 801 -1.14 -17.34 11.42
C GLN A 801 -2.60 -16.95 11.29
N TYR A 802 -3.08 -16.58 10.11
CA TYR A 802 -4.52 -16.44 9.87
C TYR A 802 -4.91 -17.13 8.57
N ALA A 803 -6.12 -17.68 8.55
CA ALA A 803 -6.75 -18.16 7.33
C ALA A 803 -7.76 -17.13 6.84
N GLU A 804 -7.68 -16.74 5.56
CA GLU A 804 -8.69 -15.91 4.91
C GLU A 804 -9.77 -16.81 4.27
N VAL A 805 -11.02 -16.61 4.68
CA VAL A 805 -12.17 -17.42 4.26
C VAL A 805 -13.18 -16.53 3.54
N ALA A 806 -13.42 -16.82 2.26
CA ALA A 806 -14.50 -16.17 1.50
C ALA A 806 -15.86 -16.74 1.92
N LEU A 807 -16.84 -15.87 2.15
CA LEU A 807 -18.18 -16.26 2.59
C LEU A 807 -19.06 -16.54 1.37
N GLY A 808 -19.58 -17.77 1.29
CA GLY A 808 -20.40 -18.25 0.16
C GLY A 808 -21.88 -17.90 0.28
N GLY A 809 -22.61 -17.84 -0.85
CA GLY A 809 -24.07 -17.75 -0.85
C GLY A 809 -24.69 -16.40 -0.40
N LEU A 810 -23.87 -15.37 -0.17
CA LEU A 810 -24.33 -14.03 0.19
C LEU A 810 -24.98 -13.34 -1.02
N SER A 811 -26.31 -13.42 -1.15
CA SER A 811 -27.04 -12.78 -2.25
C SER A 811 -27.32 -11.30 -1.97
N PHE A 812 -26.59 -10.44 -2.67
CA PHE A 812 -26.82 -8.98 -2.70
C PHE A 812 -27.97 -8.61 -3.65
N ALA A 813 -29.18 -9.11 -3.36
CA ALA A 813 -30.36 -8.83 -4.16
C ALA A 813 -30.58 -7.30 -4.27
N PRO A 814 -30.61 -6.72 -5.50
CA PRO A 814 -30.85 -5.30 -5.69
C PRO A 814 -32.11 -4.84 -4.98
N GLN A 815 -32.03 -3.73 -4.25
CA GLN A 815 -33.16 -3.13 -3.56
C GLN A 815 -33.56 -1.84 -4.25
N ASP A 816 -34.87 -1.65 -4.41
CA ASP A 816 -35.43 -0.49 -5.11
C ASP A 816 -35.45 0.80 -4.25
N SER A 817 -35.22 0.73 -2.93
CA SER A 817 -35.22 1.92 -2.05
C SER A 817 -34.50 1.77 -0.70
N VAL A 818 -34.11 2.90 -0.10
CA VAL A 818 -33.59 3.00 1.29
C VAL A 818 -34.60 2.47 2.33
N VAL A 819 -35.90 2.61 2.07
CA VAL A 819 -36.97 2.10 2.94
C VAL A 819 -36.97 0.58 2.95
N ALA A 820 -36.85 -0.06 1.79
CA ALA A 820 -36.76 -1.51 1.68
C ALA A 820 -35.55 -2.06 2.44
N ALA A 821 -34.38 -1.42 2.28
CA ALA A 821 -33.17 -1.78 3.02
C ALA A 821 -33.38 -1.73 4.55
N LYS A 822 -33.97 -0.65 5.08
CA LYS A 822 -34.25 -0.50 6.52
C LYS A 822 -35.22 -1.53 7.09
N SER A 823 -36.05 -2.15 6.25
CA SER A 823 -37.05 -3.12 6.71
C SER A 823 -36.46 -4.52 6.96
N LYS A 824 -35.24 -4.80 6.46
CA LYS A 824 -34.57 -6.08 6.68
C LYS A 824 -34.14 -6.28 8.14
N PRO A 825 -34.04 -7.52 8.63
CA PRO A 825 -33.36 -7.82 9.89
C PRO A 825 -31.92 -7.29 9.90
N VAL A 826 -31.44 -6.88 11.06
CA VAL A 826 -30.02 -6.55 11.27
C VAL A 826 -29.16 -7.79 10.95
N GLY A 827 -28.03 -7.59 10.27
CA GLY A 827 -27.17 -8.66 9.73
C GLY A 827 -27.46 -9.02 8.26
N SER A 828 -28.55 -8.53 7.67
CA SER A 828 -28.90 -8.85 6.28
C SER A 828 -27.97 -8.17 5.28
N ALA A 829 -27.62 -8.88 4.20
CA ALA A 829 -27.00 -8.28 3.02
C ALA A 829 -27.94 -7.27 2.34
N VAL A 830 -27.38 -6.12 1.97
CA VAL A 830 -28.06 -4.99 1.34
C VAL A 830 -27.29 -4.59 0.08
N SER A 831 -28.04 -4.34 -1.00
CA SER A 831 -27.53 -3.80 -2.26
C SER A 831 -28.52 -2.76 -2.76
N LEU A 832 -28.12 -1.50 -2.92
CA LEU A 832 -29.02 -0.44 -3.38
C LEU A 832 -28.25 0.67 -4.10
N SER A 833 -28.96 1.45 -4.91
CA SER A 833 -28.43 2.65 -5.58
C SER A 833 -29.18 3.89 -5.10
N SER A 834 -28.46 4.90 -4.60
CA SER A 834 -29.10 6.11 -4.04
C SER A 834 -28.19 7.34 -4.08
N GLN A 835 -28.79 8.54 -3.95
CA GLN A 835 -28.05 9.80 -4.01
C GLN A 835 -27.48 10.18 -2.63
N VAL A 836 -26.24 10.68 -2.62
CA VAL A 836 -25.56 11.24 -1.44
C VAL A 836 -26.10 12.64 -1.17
N VAL A 837 -26.63 12.86 0.03
CA VAL A 837 -27.32 14.12 0.39
C VAL A 837 -26.54 15.02 1.34
N VAL A 838 -25.65 14.44 2.15
CA VAL A 838 -24.76 15.17 3.05
C VAL A 838 -23.33 14.73 2.79
N GLY A 839 -22.41 15.71 2.81
CA GLY A 839 -21.01 15.49 2.51
C GLY A 839 -20.36 14.61 3.57
N SER A 840 -19.36 13.89 3.11
CA SER A 840 -18.52 12.98 3.88
C SER A 840 -18.11 13.55 5.23
N TYR A 841 -18.09 12.68 6.25
CA TYR A 841 -17.45 12.94 7.54
C TYR A 841 -16.16 12.12 7.61
N PRO A 842 -15.00 12.66 7.17
CA PRO A 842 -13.76 11.89 7.08
C PRO A 842 -13.30 11.32 8.42
N ALA A 843 -13.61 12.01 9.53
CA ALA A 843 -13.28 11.56 10.88
C ALA A 843 -14.05 10.29 11.32
N PHE A 844 -15.12 9.92 10.62
CA PHE A 844 -16.00 8.82 10.98
C PHE A 844 -16.29 7.88 9.79
N SER A 845 -15.56 8.03 8.69
CA SER A 845 -15.69 7.21 7.48
C SER A 845 -17.16 7.01 7.04
N CYS A 846 -17.99 8.06 7.09
CA CYS A 846 -19.42 7.91 6.82
C CYS A 846 -20.03 9.05 5.98
N TYR A 847 -21.16 8.75 5.34
CA TYR A 847 -22.00 9.68 4.60
C TYR A 847 -23.48 9.27 4.69
N TYR A 848 -24.37 10.12 4.20
CA TYR A 848 -25.81 9.84 4.17
C TYR A 848 -26.34 9.77 2.76
N ILE A 849 -27.19 8.79 2.53
CA ILE A 849 -27.98 8.65 1.31
C ILE A 849 -29.46 8.82 1.60
N GLU A 850 -30.21 9.24 0.59
CA GLU A 850 -31.66 9.45 0.67
C GLU A 850 -32.39 8.67 -0.41
N SER A 851 -33.62 8.23 -0.10
CA SER A 851 -34.55 7.66 -1.07
C SER A 851 -34.95 8.67 -2.14
N THR A 852 -35.29 8.19 -3.33
CA THR A 852 -35.64 9.02 -4.50
C THR A 852 -36.84 9.95 -4.26
N ASP A 853 -37.76 9.58 -3.37
CA ASP A 853 -38.93 10.36 -2.94
C ASP A 853 -38.62 11.40 -1.85
N ARG A 854 -37.40 11.40 -1.30
CA ARG A 854 -36.90 12.35 -0.29
C ARG A 854 -37.64 12.31 1.04
N ILE A 855 -38.08 11.11 1.43
CA ILE A 855 -38.79 10.89 2.71
C ILE A 855 -37.98 10.07 3.71
N SER A 856 -36.92 9.38 3.29
CA SER A 856 -36.13 8.49 4.14
C SER A 856 -34.65 8.52 3.77
N GLY A 857 -33.75 8.60 4.75
CA GLY A 857 -32.31 8.50 4.54
C GLY A 857 -31.65 7.49 5.48
N ILE A 858 -30.52 6.92 5.10
CA ILE A 858 -29.76 5.98 5.92
C ILE A 858 -28.29 6.37 5.93
N ARG A 859 -27.64 6.16 7.09
CA ARG A 859 -26.20 6.34 7.22
C ARG A 859 -25.47 5.16 6.59
N VAL A 860 -24.43 5.47 5.82
CA VAL A 860 -23.51 4.50 5.24
C VAL A 860 -22.14 4.74 5.87
N ARG A 861 -21.61 3.71 6.52
CA ARG A 861 -20.21 3.67 6.95
C ARG A 861 -19.43 2.98 5.84
N ASP A 862 -18.41 3.65 5.34
CA ASP A 862 -17.61 3.22 4.20
C ASP A 862 -16.13 3.37 4.52
N THR A 863 -15.48 2.24 4.76
CA THR A 863 -14.05 2.15 5.06
C THR A 863 -13.22 1.77 3.84
N SER A 864 -13.84 1.69 2.65
CA SER A 864 -13.20 1.19 1.43
C SER A 864 -12.43 2.25 0.62
N GLY A 865 -12.55 3.54 0.95
CA GLY A 865 -11.80 4.61 0.27
C GLY A 865 -12.41 6.02 0.33
N SER A 866 -12.16 6.82 -0.72
CA SER A 866 -12.57 8.23 -0.85
C SER A 866 -14.09 8.41 -0.76
N LEU A 867 -14.55 9.00 0.35
CA LEU A 867 -15.98 9.21 0.59
C LEU A 867 -16.63 10.09 -0.50
N PRO A 868 -17.83 9.74 -0.98
CA PRO A 868 -18.49 10.43 -2.09
C PRO A 868 -18.89 11.85 -1.72
N SER A 869 -18.75 12.78 -2.66
CA SER A 869 -19.25 14.15 -2.52
C SER A 869 -20.78 14.22 -2.63
N PRO A 870 -21.44 15.21 -2.00
CA PRO A 870 -22.87 15.45 -2.15
C PRO A 870 -23.31 15.53 -3.61
N GLY A 871 -24.47 14.96 -3.91
CA GLY A 871 -25.08 14.96 -5.24
C GLY A 871 -24.63 13.81 -6.14
N LYS A 872 -23.59 13.05 -5.77
CA LYS A 872 -23.22 11.82 -6.47
C LYS A 872 -24.25 10.72 -6.20
N VAL A 873 -24.46 9.85 -7.20
CA VAL A 873 -25.20 8.60 -7.03
C VAL A 873 -24.20 7.52 -6.70
N VAL A 874 -24.50 6.73 -5.67
CA VAL A 874 -23.66 5.61 -5.25
C VAL A 874 -24.44 4.31 -5.34
N ASP A 875 -23.79 3.28 -5.87
CA ASP A 875 -24.23 1.89 -5.69
C ASP A 875 -23.49 1.33 -4.48
N ILE A 876 -24.25 0.85 -3.50
CA ILE A 876 -23.72 0.33 -2.25
C ILE A 876 -24.06 -1.14 -2.14
N GLN A 877 -23.05 -1.95 -1.86
CA GLN A 877 -23.22 -3.30 -1.32
C GLN A 877 -22.65 -3.32 0.09
N GLY A 878 -23.31 -4.04 1.00
CA GLY A 878 -22.89 -4.10 2.40
C GLY A 878 -23.88 -4.82 3.29
N PHE A 879 -23.72 -4.67 4.59
CA PHE A 879 -24.57 -5.32 5.59
C PHE A 879 -25.29 -4.29 6.44
N LEU A 880 -26.56 -4.58 6.76
CA LEU A 880 -27.36 -3.73 7.63
C LEU A 880 -26.98 -3.98 9.09
N THR A 881 -26.43 -2.97 9.75
CA THR A 881 -26.02 -3.00 11.15
C THR A 881 -26.81 -1.97 11.97
N THR A 882 -26.48 -1.86 13.25
CA THR A 882 -26.95 -0.78 14.11
C THR A 882 -25.80 -0.13 14.84
N ASP A 883 -25.85 1.19 14.98
CA ASP A 883 -24.88 1.95 15.75
C ASP A 883 -25.65 3.01 16.56
N SER A 884 -25.50 2.97 17.88
CA SER A 884 -26.18 3.88 18.82
C SER A 884 -27.71 3.93 18.65
N GLY A 885 -28.31 2.83 18.21
CA GLY A 885 -29.76 2.69 17.96
C GLY A 885 -30.22 3.15 16.56
N GLU A 886 -29.33 3.71 15.74
CA GLU A 886 -29.59 4.03 14.33
C GLU A 886 -29.28 2.81 13.45
N ARG A 887 -30.08 2.58 12.40
CA ARG A 887 -29.74 1.59 11.35
C ARG A 887 -28.69 2.15 10.41
N VAL A 888 -27.62 1.39 10.20
CA VAL A 888 -26.46 1.79 9.39
C VAL A 888 -26.19 0.71 8.34
N ILE A 889 -25.70 1.10 7.17
CA ILE A 889 -25.11 0.16 6.21
C ILE A 889 -23.60 0.22 6.37
N ASN A 890 -22.98 -0.88 6.78
CA ASN A 890 -21.53 -1.04 6.65
C ASN A 890 -21.24 -1.49 5.22
N ALA A 891 -20.71 -0.58 4.40
CA ALA A 891 -20.47 -0.83 2.98
C ALA A 891 -19.24 -1.71 2.78
N SER A 892 -19.42 -2.82 2.07
CA SER A 892 -18.35 -3.66 1.53
C SER A 892 -17.82 -3.12 0.18
N SER A 893 -18.67 -2.38 -0.53
CA SER A 893 -18.33 -1.73 -1.80
C SER A 893 -19.22 -0.49 -1.99
N THR A 894 -18.60 0.61 -2.39
CA THR A 894 -19.27 1.82 -2.87
C THR A 894 -18.77 2.16 -4.26
N ILE A 895 -19.64 2.14 -5.26
CA ILE A 895 -19.32 2.58 -6.63
C ILE A 895 -19.93 3.96 -6.84
N ILE A 896 -19.09 4.97 -7.05
CA ILE A 896 -19.52 6.34 -7.33
C ILE A 896 -19.84 6.48 -8.83
N ARG A 897 -21.11 6.66 -9.17
CA ARG A 897 -21.51 6.92 -10.56
C ARG A 897 -21.29 8.39 -10.92
N ASN A 898 -20.49 8.65 -11.95
CA ASN A 898 -20.37 9.97 -12.58
C ASN A 898 -21.58 10.26 -13.48
N MET A 899 -22.75 10.44 -12.88
CA MET A 899 -23.86 11.08 -13.58
C MET A 899 -23.81 12.59 -13.36
N ALA A 900 -23.90 13.33 -14.47
CA ALA A 900 -24.08 14.77 -14.50
C ALA A 900 -25.47 15.14 -13.97
N SER A 901 -25.69 15.01 -12.67
CA SER A 901 -26.81 15.67 -12.01
C SER A 901 -26.30 16.98 -11.40
N ILE A 902 -27.07 18.04 -11.62
CA ILE A 902 -26.77 19.39 -11.16
C ILE A 902 -26.54 19.34 -9.64
N PRO A 903 -25.37 19.76 -9.12
CA PRO A 903 -25.18 19.91 -7.69
C PRO A 903 -26.15 21.00 -7.23
N ARG A 904 -27.10 20.68 -6.35
CA ARG A 904 -27.55 21.67 -5.38
C ARG A 904 -26.61 21.56 -4.21
N SER A 905 -25.55 22.36 -4.23
CA SER A 905 -24.76 22.61 -3.03
C SER A 905 -25.70 23.09 -1.93
N LEU A 906 -25.69 22.39 -0.80
CA LEU A 906 -26.17 22.95 0.46
C LEU A 906 -25.09 23.95 0.89
N GLY A 907 -25.26 25.22 0.50
CA GLY A 907 -24.34 26.29 0.88
C GLY A 907 -24.26 26.39 2.40
N THR A 908 -23.15 25.95 2.98
CA THR A 908 -22.78 26.21 4.37
C THR A 908 -21.79 27.36 4.41
N SER A 909 -22.24 28.56 4.01
CA SER A 909 -21.56 29.77 4.44
C SER A 909 -22.27 30.29 5.69
N ASN A 910 -21.62 30.16 6.84
CA ASN A 910 -21.92 30.85 8.12
C ASN A 910 -22.74 30.09 9.19
N LEU A 911 -22.47 28.82 9.46
CA LEU A 911 -22.82 28.22 10.76
C LEU A 911 -21.55 27.76 11.48
N ASN A 912 -21.00 28.63 12.34
CA ASN A 912 -20.03 28.24 13.36
C ASN A 912 -20.79 27.51 14.47
N ILE A 913 -20.65 26.18 14.61
CA ILE A 913 -21.05 25.50 15.85
C ILE A 913 -20.42 24.10 15.98
N ASN A 914 -19.94 23.82 17.19
CA ASN A 914 -19.41 22.53 17.68
C ASN A 914 -20.54 21.50 17.97
N GLU A 915 -21.54 21.35 17.11
CA GLU A 915 -22.73 20.51 17.38
C GLU A 915 -23.18 19.68 16.15
N CYS A 916 -23.81 18.51 16.38
CA CYS A 916 -24.43 17.67 15.33
C CYS A 916 -25.68 18.37 14.75
N ILE A 917 -25.52 19.07 13.63
CA ILE A 917 -26.61 19.71 12.89
C ILE A 917 -27.19 18.71 11.88
N GLY A 918 -28.49 18.46 11.94
CA GLY A 918 -29.19 17.44 11.13
C GLY A 918 -30.16 18.00 10.08
N VAL A 919 -30.57 17.06 9.22
CA VAL A 919 -31.60 16.99 8.17
C VAL A 919 -32.63 18.14 8.09
N LEU A 920 -32.97 18.55 6.85
CA LEU A 920 -34.14 19.37 6.56
C LEU A 920 -35.43 18.58 6.86
N VAL A 921 -36.18 19.00 7.87
CA VAL A 921 -37.46 18.38 8.24
C VAL A 921 -38.62 19.35 8.02
N THR A 922 -39.81 18.80 7.81
CA THR A 922 -41.07 19.55 7.88
C THR A 922 -41.88 19.00 9.03
N ALA A 923 -42.27 19.87 9.98
CA ALA A 923 -43.18 19.57 11.06
C ALA A 923 -44.49 20.34 10.88
N TRP A 924 -45.59 19.79 11.40
CA TRP A 924 -46.88 20.47 11.48
C TRP A 924 -47.44 20.32 12.89
N GLY A 925 -48.16 21.32 13.38
CA GLY A 925 -48.72 21.25 14.72
C GLY A 925 -49.41 22.52 15.17
N LYS A 926 -50.09 22.43 16.31
CA LYS A 926 -50.76 23.56 16.96
C LYS A 926 -49.77 24.30 17.85
N VAL A 927 -49.70 25.61 17.75
CA VAL A 927 -48.87 26.42 18.65
C VAL A 927 -49.43 26.32 20.07
N THR A 928 -48.65 25.78 21.00
CA THR A 928 -49.08 25.50 22.38
C THR A 928 -48.56 26.50 23.39
N ASP A 929 -47.34 27.00 23.20
CA ASP A 929 -46.70 27.97 24.09
C ASP A 929 -45.59 28.78 23.38
N LYS A 930 -45.14 29.88 23.98
CA LYS A 930 -44.16 30.81 23.40
C LYS A 930 -43.24 31.43 24.45
N GLY A 931 -42.02 31.80 24.04
CA GLY A 931 -41.04 32.47 24.90
C GLY A 931 -39.94 33.19 24.13
N THR A 932 -38.96 33.68 24.87
CA THR A 932 -37.73 34.29 24.34
C THR A 932 -36.56 33.66 25.09
N ASP A 933 -35.50 33.29 24.38
CA ASP A 933 -34.35 32.63 24.99
C ASP A 933 -33.29 33.60 25.51
N GLU A 934 -32.27 33.03 26.15
CA GLU A 934 -31.14 33.73 26.76
C GLU A 934 -30.27 34.51 25.76
N LEU A 935 -30.47 34.30 24.46
CA LEU A 935 -29.83 35.06 23.38
C LEU A 935 -30.77 36.12 22.77
N GLY A 936 -31.97 36.30 23.33
CA GLY A 936 -32.97 37.26 22.86
C GLY A 936 -33.76 36.79 21.63
N ASN A 937 -33.69 35.51 21.25
CA ASN A 937 -34.44 34.99 20.11
C ASN A 937 -35.82 34.52 20.54
N ASP A 938 -36.83 34.86 19.74
CA ASP A 938 -38.19 34.42 19.96
C ASP A 938 -38.34 32.93 19.57
N PHE A 939 -39.09 32.19 20.37
CA PHE A 939 -39.41 30.80 20.06
C PHE A 939 -40.83 30.42 20.45
N PHE A 940 -41.34 29.36 19.82
CA PHE A 940 -42.63 28.78 20.15
C PHE A 940 -42.59 27.26 20.03
N TYR A 941 -43.54 26.60 20.70
CA TYR A 941 -43.73 25.16 20.67
C TYR A 941 -44.90 24.80 19.76
N ILE A 942 -44.74 23.75 18.95
CA ILE A 942 -45.81 23.15 18.17
C ILE A 942 -46.07 21.70 18.59
N ASP A 943 -47.31 21.40 18.97
CA ASP A 943 -47.77 20.03 19.26
C ASP A 943 -48.26 19.38 17.96
N ASP A 944 -47.59 18.30 17.56
CA ASP A 944 -47.87 17.55 16.33
C ASP A 944 -48.93 16.44 16.52
N GLY A 945 -49.44 16.26 17.74
CA GLY A 945 -50.44 15.25 18.09
C GLY A 945 -49.89 13.83 18.26
N SER A 946 -48.57 13.62 18.19
CA SER A 946 -47.93 12.29 18.22
C SER A 946 -48.01 11.56 19.56
N GLY A 947 -48.21 12.29 20.67
CA GLY A 947 -48.37 11.71 22.01
C GLY A 947 -47.10 11.09 22.63
N ILE A 948 -45.93 11.26 22.02
CA ILE A 948 -44.63 10.81 22.54
C ILE A 948 -44.17 11.76 23.68
N TRP A 949 -43.28 11.35 24.60
CA TRP A 949 -42.74 12.17 25.70
C TRP A 949 -41.24 12.47 25.47
N ASP A 950 -40.79 13.73 25.61
CA ASP A 950 -39.38 14.11 25.34
C ASP A 950 -38.56 14.49 26.58
N GLY A 951 -39.11 14.30 27.79
CA GLY A 951 -38.34 14.46 29.02
C GLY A 951 -38.16 15.90 29.51
N SER A 952 -38.81 16.90 28.90
CA SER A 952 -38.51 18.30 29.16
C SER A 952 -39.51 19.06 30.06
N TYR A 953 -39.73 18.65 31.34
CA TYR A 953 -39.99 19.62 32.43
C TYR A 953 -39.92 19.04 33.87
N ASN A 954 -39.38 19.85 34.79
CA ASN A 954 -39.49 19.71 36.24
C ASN A 954 -40.85 20.24 36.73
N GLY A 955 -41.81 19.37 37.04
CA GLY A 955 -43.01 19.75 37.82
C GLY A 955 -44.36 19.36 37.21
N SER A 956 -45.25 18.91 38.09
CA SER A 956 -46.55 18.28 37.85
C SER A 956 -47.55 19.08 37.00
N GLY A 957 -48.02 18.50 35.88
CA GLY A 957 -49.23 18.93 35.16
C GLY A 957 -49.06 18.94 33.64
N GLY A 958 -49.41 17.82 32.99
CA GLY A 958 -49.03 17.55 31.59
C GLY A 958 -49.54 18.53 30.53
N LYS A 959 -48.66 18.84 29.57
CA LYS A 959 -48.94 19.10 28.15
C LYS A 959 -47.82 18.48 27.29
N ARG A 960 -48.20 17.98 26.12
CA ARG A 960 -47.51 16.98 25.31
C ARG A 960 -46.50 17.63 24.34
N LEU A 961 -45.50 16.83 23.93
CA LEU A 961 -44.31 17.15 23.13
C LEU A 961 -44.53 18.30 22.13
N GLY A 962 -43.86 19.42 22.39
CA GLY A 962 -43.81 20.55 21.47
C GLY A 962 -42.44 20.61 20.80
N VAL A 963 -42.35 20.63 19.48
CA VAL A 963 -41.06 20.92 18.83
C VAL A 963 -40.74 22.40 19.03
N ARG A 964 -39.59 22.72 19.63
CA ARG A 964 -39.15 24.11 19.82
C ARG A 964 -38.67 24.68 18.48
N VAL A 965 -39.35 25.73 18.00
CA VAL A 965 -39.01 26.46 16.78
C VAL A 965 -38.43 27.81 17.18
N VAL A 966 -37.15 28.04 16.85
CA VAL A 966 -36.47 29.32 17.12
C VAL A 966 -36.53 30.18 15.87
N THR A 967 -36.99 31.43 15.99
CA THR A 967 -37.19 32.31 14.85
C THR A 967 -36.92 33.77 15.20
N SER A 968 -36.55 34.58 14.21
CA SER A 968 -36.38 36.04 14.33
C SER A 968 -37.56 36.84 13.76
N TYR A 969 -38.68 36.18 13.42
CA TYR A 969 -39.85 36.78 12.78
C TYR A 969 -41.08 36.78 13.70
N SER A 970 -42.10 37.59 13.38
CA SER A 970 -43.28 37.87 14.22
C SER A 970 -44.02 36.63 14.75
N TYR A 971 -44.45 36.71 16.02
CA TYR A 971 -45.13 35.63 16.76
C TYR A 971 -46.45 35.17 16.12
N PRO A 972 -46.61 33.86 15.83
CA PRO A 972 -47.93 33.27 15.64
C PRO A 972 -48.70 33.20 16.97
N ASN A 973 -50.02 33.39 16.95
CA ASN A 973 -50.85 33.32 18.15
C ASN A 973 -50.97 31.88 18.66
N THR A 974 -50.99 31.67 19.98
CA THR A 974 -51.28 30.37 20.59
C THR A 974 -52.62 29.84 20.09
N GLY A 975 -52.65 28.57 19.71
CA GLY A 975 -53.81 27.91 19.12
C GLY A 975 -53.84 27.88 17.59
N THR A 976 -52.93 28.58 16.92
CA THR A 976 -52.79 28.55 15.45
C THR A 976 -52.16 27.23 15.00
N PHE A 977 -52.68 26.62 13.92
CA PHE A 977 -52.03 25.47 13.28
C PHE A 977 -51.01 25.94 12.24
N LEU A 978 -49.80 25.42 12.33
CA LEU A 978 -48.69 25.79 11.48
C LEU A 978 -48.04 24.57 10.84
N ARG A 979 -47.44 24.80 9.67
CA ARG A 979 -46.42 23.94 9.05
C ARG A 979 -45.10 24.70 9.08
N VAL A 980 -44.05 24.06 9.60
CA VAL A 980 -42.71 24.63 9.73
C VAL A 980 -41.72 23.73 9.01
N THR A 981 -40.96 24.28 8.07
CA THR A 981 -39.86 23.58 7.40
C THR A 981 -38.53 24.17 7.86
N GLY A 982 -37.61 23.35 8.33
CA GLY A 982 -36.36 23.84 8.89
C GLY A 982 -35.34 22.73 9.11
N VAL A 983 -34.17 23.12 9.58
CA VAL A 983 -33.06 22.20 9.87
C VAL A 983 -33.29 21.62 11.28
N SER A 984 -33.35 20.29 11.38
CA SER A 984 -33.57 19.59 12.65
C SER A 984 -32.25 19.32 13.36
N GLY A 985 -32.11 19.75 14.61
CA GLY A 985 -30.94 19.48 15.42
C GLY A 985 -31.30 18.98 16.81
N VAL A 986 -30.34 18.34 17.46
CA VAL A 986 -30.38 18.08 18.90
C VAL A 986 -29.32 18.97 19.55
N GLN A 987 -29.75 19.91 20.39
CA GLN A 987 -28.84 20.78 21.14
C GLN A 987 -28.80 20.35 22.60
N MET A 988 -27.60 20.31 23.19
CA MET A 988 -27.40 20.07 24.60
C MET A 988 -27.61 21.38 25.38
N ILE A 989 -28.65 21.46 26.20
CA ILE A 989 -28.89 22.58 27.12
C ILE A 989 -28.75 22.06 28.54
N ASN A 990 -27.82 22.59 29.32
CA ASN A 990 -27.54 22.14 30.69
C ASN A 990 -27.35 20.61 30.79
N GLY A 991 -26.65 20.01 29.81
CA GLY A 991 -26.40 18.57 29.76
C GLY A 991 -27.60 17.71 29.33
N THR A 992 -28.72 18.31 28.94
CA THR A 992 -29.91 17.60 28.49
C THR A 992 -30.13 17.82 26.98
N PRO A 993 -30.26 16.74 26.17
CA PRO A 993 -30.51 16.86 24.74
C PRO A 993 -31.94 17.36 24.47
N GLN A 994 -32.08 18.43 23.70
CA GLN A 994 -33.37 18.97 23.28
C GLN A 994 -33.50 19.05 21.76
N ARG A 995 -34.64 18.60 21.22
CA ARG A 995 -34.93 18.63 19.78
C ARG A 995 -35.39 20.02 19.35
N ARG A 996 -34.81 20.55 18.26
CA ARG A 996 -35.15 21.87 17.72
C ARG A 996 -35.29 21.84 16.21
N ILE A 997 -36.14 22.75 15.70
CA ILE A 997 -36.22 23.06 14.27
C ILE A 997 -35.84 24.54 14.06
N LEU A 998 -34.91 24.77 13.13
CA LEU A 998 -34.44 26.10 12.74
C LEU A 998 -34.97 26.45 11.33
N PRO A 999 -36.07 27.20 11.20
CA PRO A 999 -36.54 27.74 9.92
C PRO A 999 -35.57 28.80 9.40
N ARG A 1000 -35.37 28.88 8.08
CA ARG A 1000 -34.37 29.76 7.46
C ARG A 1000 -34.93 31.13 7.09
N SER A 1001 -36.24 31.22 6.89
CA SER A 1001 -36.93 32.46 6.53
C SER A 1001 -38.37 32.50 7.07
N ALA A 1002 -38.98 33.68 7.10
CA ALA A 1002 -40.39 33.82 7.49
C ALA A 1002 -41.33 32.98 6.59
N MET A 1003 -40.94 32.69 5.34
CA MET A 1003 -41.74 31.88 4.41
C MET A 1003 -41.78 30.38 4.76
N ASP A 1004 -40.87 29.93 5.62
CA ASP A 1004 -40.77 28.53 6.06
C ASP A 1004 -41.78 28.19 7.17
N VAL A 1005 -42.38 29.22 7.78
CA VAL A 1005 -43.45 29.09 8.77
C VAL A 1005 -44.75 29.50 8.10
N ARG A 1006 -45.68 28.56 7.91
CA ARG A 1006 -46.96 28.82 7.23
C ARG A 1006 -48.14 28.45 8.11
N THR A 1007 -49.10 29.37 8.21
CA THR A 1007 -50.42 29.03 8.74
C THR A 1007 -51.11 28.06 7.80
N VAL A 1008 -51.57 26.95 8.34
CA VAL A 1008 -52.40 25.96 7.63
C VAL A 1008 -53.82 26.10 8.15
N ALA A 1009 -54.79 26.21 7.24
CA ALA A 1009 -56.20 26.16 7.60
C ALA A 1009 -56.50 24.78 8.21
N GLN A 1010 -57.33 24.77 9.26
CA GLN A 1010 -57.75 23.55 9.97
C GLN A 1010 -58.45 22.55 9.07
#